data_AF-A0AAU5IZR6-F1
#
_entry.id   AF-A0AAU5IZR6-F1
#
_cell.length_a   1.000
_cell.length_b   1.000
_cell.length_c   1.000
_cell.angle_alpha   90.00
_cell.angle_beta   90.00
_cell.angle_gamma   90.00
#
_symmetry.space_group_name_H-M   'P 1'
#
loop_
_entity.id
_entity.type
_entity.pdbx_description
1 polymer ?
#
loop_
_entity_poly.entity_id
_entity_poly.type
_entity_poly.pdbx_seq_one_letter_code
_entity_poly.pdbx_strand_id
1 'polypeptide(L)'
;MRQVRKEAWQEHYEGGRGFRPLCDAERTLLAEHVPAPEGGRALDAGCGTGELAVALAGMGYQVDAADFAEAALVRARAEYATVPGVRWLHVDLEHCGLPGLPGPPEGGEGGYDLVTLRLSVAFLRNRSSLLRALGARLRAGGAIVVITPVVEHTSPERRHIALDENELSSITDGFEEALRFEAEGLAVLVLRGSGGSFTALEKGRPNPQAVAGAAAVVTDAAGRVLLGRSVKGMWELPGGRIEAGESAQAAAVRELAEETGLTARVEDAHVITVLHDDRLDMRRISPVVRVTGWDGELTLREPEKFVRWEWHPLHTLATLGTIFMPSAQSLNAVFPGVLPGLPPVHSYPCVSAVPPVPGEPAEAARLRERMTDRVIREGRAPSARVRAALRAVPRHRFVPEVPLATAYHDDHAVVTVREAPGTAVSSVSASWLQADMAGQLRLEPGMNVLEVGSGGYNAELLAHIVGERGRVVTVDLDPYVVQRTRRLCAEAGSGRVTAVLGDGGRGAPAHVPAGGFDGIVITHTATDIAPAWRDQLAEGGRLVVPLEIGGYTRSVTLVRRGDTLYAEHWTYCGFVRDRGAAARTAPMVRLAGGAVTVRWENGVPGDTGGLDEALRGPRHELATGLVVAGPFNFETLQVFAASTLAGFCRLTVPDGSELVAQRDAAAIVADGSLAYLTHVKIHGAPEPAGSRTEFYIHAYGAAGPELARRFAACVRTWDLDVRASGYPSMSVHPAGTPDDRLPPGDVLEKPASRLVLGWPGRGARVTGPDAPAETVVAGQST
;
A
#
# COMPACT_ATOMS: atom_id res chain seq x y z
N MET A 1 -13.02 47.95 -14.38
CA MET A 1 -12.56 49.34 -14.23
C MET A 1 -11.19 49.48 -14.88
N ARG A 2 -11.00 50.45 -15.78
CA ARG A 2 -9.69 50.76 -16.35
C ARG A 2 -8.81 51.36 -15.24
N GLN A 3 -7.74 50.65 -14.93
CA GLN A 3 -6.75 51.02 -13.93
C GLN A 3 -6.01 52.28 -14.37
N VAL A 4 -6.06 53.35 -13.56
CA VAL A 4 -5.24 54.54 -13.80
C VAL A 4 -3.83 54.22 -13.30
N ARG A 5 -2.85 54.22 -14.20
CA ARG A 5 -1.44 53.96 -13.87
C ARG A 5 -0.89 55.10 -13.00
N LYS A 6 0.10 54.85 -12.12
CA LYS A 6 0.68 55.90 -11.26
C LYS A 6 1.24 57.05 -12.09
N GLU A 7 1.82 56.74 -13.24
CA GLU A 7 2.34 57.70 -14.20
C GLU A 7 1.23 58.63 -14.74
N ALA A 8 0.00 58.13 -14.88
CA ALA A 8 -1.12 58.94 -15.36
C ALA A 8 -1.58 59.98 -14.32
N TRP A 9 -1.31 59.77 -13.03
CA TRP A 9 -1.56 60.77 -11.99
C TRP A 9 -0.49 61.85 -11.96
N GLN A 10 0.78 61.49 -12.18
CA GLN A 10 1.85 62.46 -12.37
C GLN A 10 1.55 63.37 -13.58
N GLU A 11 1.25 62.76 -14.74
CA GLU A 11 0.84 63.48 -15.96
C GLU A 11 -0.44 64.31 -15.77
N HIS A 12 -1.36 63.88 -14.88
CA HIS A 12 -2.57 64.64 -14.57
C HIS A 12 -2.25 65.99 -13.93
N TYR A 13 -1.41 65.98 -12.90
CA TYR A 13 -1.06 67.18 -12.16
C TYR A 13 -0.04 68.06 -12.90
N GLU A 14 0.93 67.46 -13.61
CA GLU A 14 1.85 68.19 -14.50
C GLU A 14 1.10 68.94 -15.61
N GLY A 15 0.01 68.36 -16.11
CA GLY A 15 -0.90 69.01 -17.06
C GLY A 15 -1.78 70.12 -16.48
N GLY A 16 -1.56 70.53 -15.23
CA GLY A 16 -2.29 71.61 -14.54
C GLY A 16 -3.71 71.24 -14.09
N ARG A 17 -4.15 70.00 -14.32
CA ARG A 17 -5.49 69.54 -13.92
C ARG A 17 -5.54 69.28 -12.42
N GLY A 18 -6.71 69.50 -11.84
CA GLY A 18 -6.98 69.27 -10.43
C GLY A 18 -8.41 68.77 -10.24
N PHE A 19 -8.76 68.47 -8.99
CA PHE A 19 -10.10 68.05 -8.63
C PHE A 19 -11.04 69.24 -8.39
N ARG A 20 -12.32 68.93 -8.15
CA ARG A 20 -13.33 69.93 -7.76
C ARG A 20 -12.86 70.67 -6.50
N PRO A 21 -13.02 72.01 -6.43
CA PRO A 21 -12.74 72.79 -5.23
C PRO A 21 -13.53 72.29 -4.01
N LEU A 22 -13.01 72.57 -2.80
CA LEU A 22 -13.67 72.25 -1.54
C LEU A 22 -14.82 73.23 -1.26
N CYS A 23 -16.06 72.76 -1.24
CA CYS A 23 -17.24 73.63 -1.07
C CYS A 23 -17.58 73.91 0.41
N ASP A 24 -18.44 74.90 0.64
CA ASP A 24 -18.84 75.32 1.99
C ASP A 24 -19.64 74.25 2.73
N ALA A 25 -20.41 73.42 2.01
CA ALA A 25 -21.13 72.29 2.59
C ALA A 25 -20.17 71.23 3.16
N GLU A 26 -19.09 70.89 2.44
CA GLU A 26 -18.05 69.99 2.93
C GLU A 26 -17.35 70.57 4.17
N ARG A 27 -17.02 71.86 4.17
CA ARG A 27 -16.38 72.55 5.30
C ARG A 27 -17.26 72.56 6.55
N THR A 28 -18.57 72.80 6.37
CA THR A 28 -19.55 72.83 7.46
C THR A 28 -19.67 71.46 8.11
N LEU A 29 -19.82 70.39 7.32
CA LEU A 29 -19.91 69.02 7.83
C LEU A 29 -18.64 68.58 8.57
N LEU A 30 -17.46 68.98 8.07
CA LEU A 30 -16.19 68.70 8.76
C LEU A 30 -16.13 69.43 10.10
N ALA A 31 -16.51 70.71 10.16
CA ALA A 31 -16.51 71.48 11.41
C ALA A 31 -17.51 70.96 12.45
N GLU A 32 -18.68 70.48 12.00
CA GLU A 32 -19.73 69.96 12.88
C GLU A 32 -19.40 68.57 13.43
N HIS A 33 -18.92 67.66 12.57
CA HIS A 33 -18.78 66.25 12.95
C HIS A 33 -17.36 65.84 13.33
N VAL A 34 -16.33 66.61 12.98
CA VAL A 34 -14.93 66.32 13.35
C VAL A 34 -14.18 67.60 13.77
N PRO A 35 -14.66 68.34 14.79
CA PRO A 35 -14.01 69.56 15.26
C PRO A 35 -12.59 69.27 15.76
N ALA A 36 -11.66 70.20 15.51
CA ALA A 36 -10.26 70.02 15.91
C ALA A 36 -10.12 70.09 17.44
N PRO A 37 -9.60 69.04 18.10
CA PRO A 37 -9.21 69.14 19.49
C PRO A 37 -7.97 70.03 19.64
N GLU A 38 -7.72 70.53 20.85
CA GLU A 38 -6.51 71.33 21.13
C GLU A 38 -5.26 70.49 20.83
N GLY A 39 -4.44 70.96 19.88
CA GLY A 39 -3.26 70.20 19.40
C GLY A 39 -3.59 68.97 18.55
N GLY A 40 -4.81 68.89 18.00
CA GLY A 40 -5.28 67.76 17.20
C GLY A 40 -4.42 67.50 15.96
N ARG A 41 -4.29 66.22 15.58
CA ARG A 41 -3.55 65.78 14.40
C ARG A 41 -4.48 65.22 13.34
N ALA A 42 -4.27 65.63 12.08
CA ALA A 42 -4.99 65.09 10.94
C ALA A 42 -4.05 64.48 9.91
N LEU A 43 -4.50 63.43 9.21
CA LEU A 43 -3.89 62.89 8.00
C LEU A 43 -4.83 63.15 6.83
N ASP A 44 -4.38 63.87 5.80
CA ASP A 44 -5.08 63.99 4.53
C ASP A 44 -4.46 63.00 3.52
N ALA A 45 -5.14 61.88 3.30
CA ALA A 45 -4.66 60.75 2.52
C ALA A 45 -5.13 60.83 1.06
N GLY A 46 -4.18 61.05 0.16
CA GLY A 46 -4.44 61.43 -1.23
C GLY A 46 -4.78 62.92 -1.34
N CYS A 47 -4.00 63.77 -0.68
CA CYS A 47 -4.26 65.20 -0.53
C CYS A 47 -4.27 66.01 -1.84
N GLY A 48 -3.74 65.45 -2.94
CA GLY A 48 -3.66 66.10 -4.25
C GLY A 48 -2.91 67.42 -4.18
N THR A 49 -3.56 68.51 -4.62
CA THR A 49 -2.98 69.86 -4.57
C THR A 49 -3.12 70.55 -3.22
N GLY A 50 -3.70 69.89 -2.20
CA GLY A 50 -3.57 70.31 -0.80
C GLY A 50 -4.65 71.23 -0.23
N GLU A 51 -5.72 71.52 -0.98
CA GLU A 51 -6.79 72.43 -0.55
C GLU A 51 -7.49 71.98 0.75
N LEU A 52 -7.79 70.68 0.88
CA LEU A 52 -8.39 70.13 2.11
C LEU A 52 -7.43 70.18 3.28
N ALA A 53 -6.16 69.78 3.08
CA ALA A 53 -5.14 69.88 4.12
C ALA A 53 -5.01 71.31 4.69
N VAL A 54 -5.05 72.33 3.83
CA VAL A 54 -5.03 73.74 4.28
C VAL A 54 -6.30 74.11 5.03
N ALA A 55 -7.48 73.65 4.60
CA ALA A 55 -8.73 73.87 5.31
C ALA A 55 -8.71 73.26 6.72
N LEU A 56 -8.22 72.03 6.85
CA LEU A 56 -8.08 71.34 8.13
C LEU A 56 -7.08 72.06 9.05
N ALA A 57 -5.98 72.57 8.51
CA ALA A 57 -5.03 73.39 9.28
C ALA A 57 -5.69 74.69 9.78
N GLY A 58 -6.51 75.34 8.95
CA GLY A 58 -7.32 76.50 9.35
C GLY A 58 -8.35 76.20 10.44
N MET A 59 -8.80 74.95 10.56
CA MET A 59 -9.67 74.49 11.65
C MET A 59 -8.90 74.22 12.97
N GLY A 60 -7.56 74.22 12.94
CA GLY A 60 -6.71 74.02 14.11
C GLY A 60 -5.95 72.69 14.15
N TYR A 61 -6.06 71.83 13.13
CA TYR A 61 -5.29 70.58 13.06
C TYR A 61 -3.83 70.81 12.66
N GLN A 62 -2.93 69.98 13.19
CA GLN A 62 -1.61 69.73 12.59
C GLN A 62 -1.76 68.64 11.53
N VAL A 63 -1.57 68.99 10.25
CA VAL A 63 -1.95 68.14 9.13
C VAL A 63 -0.75 67.49 8.47
N ASP A 64 -0.77 66.17 8.39
CA ASP A 64 0.09 65.38 7.51
C ASP A 64 -0.64 65.18 6.18
N ALA A 65 -0.23 65.92 5.14
CA ALA A 65 -0.82 65.85 3.81
C ALA A 65 0.00 64.88 2.95
N ALA A 66 -0.55 63.70 2.66
CA ALA A 66 0.15 62.62 1.99
C ALA A 66 -0.40 62.37 0.58
N ASP A 67 0.48 62.28 -0.40
CA ASP A 67 0.15 61.84 -1.75
C ASP A 67 1.32 61.04 -2.36
N PHE A 68 1.01 60.12 -3.28
CA PHE A 68 2.04 59.39 -4.02
C PHE A 68 2.46 60.12 -5.31
N ALA A 69 1.69 61.12 -5.74
CA ALA A 69 2.01 61.92 -6.91
C ALA A 69 2.85 63.15 -6.52
N GLU A 70 4.17 63.03 -6.66
CA GLU A 70 5.11 64.13 -6.43
C GLU A 70 4.74 65.44 -7.13
N ALA A 71 4.23 65.40 -8.38
CA ALA A 71 3.79 66.60 -9.09
C ALA A 71 2.65 67.36 -8.38
N ALA A 72 1.76 66.65 -7.68
CA ALA A 72 0.70 67.26 -6.88
C ALA A 72 1.28 68.01 -5.67
N LEU A 73 2.24 67.38 -4.98
CA LEU A 73 2.91 67.95 -3.81
C LEU A 73 3.80 69.15 -4.16
N VAL A 74 4.48 69.13 -5.31
CA VAL A 74 5.26 70.28 -5.81
C VAL A 74 4.35 71.49 -5.98
N ARG A 75 3.18 71.31 -6.59
CA ARG A 75 2.18 72.37 -6.75
C ARG A 75 1.62 72.83 -5.41
N ALA A 76 1.25 71.90 -4.53
CA ALA A 76 0.73 72.23 -3.20
C ALA A 76 1.73 73.06 -2.38
N ARG A 77 3.02 72.70 -2.42
CA ARG A 77 4.10 73.45 -1.75
C ARG A 77 4.29 74.85 -2.34
N ALA A 78 4.13 75.01 -3.65
CA ALA A 78 4.25 76.31 -4.31
C ALA A 78 3.05 77.22 -3.99
N GLU A 79 1.84 76.67 -4.02
CA GLU A 79 0.58 77.41 -3.83
C GLU A 79 0.35 77.79 -2.36
N TYR A 80 0.76 76.93 -1.42
CA TYR A 80 0.51 77.09 0.02
C TYR A 80 1.78 77.22 0.87
N ALA A 81 2.89 77.71 0.29
CA ALA A 81 4.19 77.84 0.96
C ALA A 81 4.15 78.61 2.29
N THR A 82 3.20 79.54 2.43
CA THR A 82 3.07 80.42 3.61
C THR A 82 2.06 79.93 4.64
N VAL A 83 1.37 78.81 4.41
CA VAL A 83 0.36 78.28 5.35
C VAL A 83 1.06 77.43 6.43
N PRO A 84 1.04 77.85 7.71
CA PRO A 84 1.62 77.05 8.78
C PRO A 84 0.74 75.83 9.12
N GLY A 85 1.34 74.77 9.69
CA GLY A 85 0.60 73.63 10.23
C GLY A 85 0.32 72.48 9.24
N VAL A 86 0.86 72.53 8.01
CA VAL A 86 0.77 71.43 7.02
C VAL A 86 2.14 70.87 6.69
N ARG A 87 2.30 69.55 6.82
CA ARG A 87 3.48 68.79 6.43
C ARG A 87 3.18 67.95 5.20
N TRP A 88 3.89 68.20 4.09
CA TRP A 88 3.68 67.53 2.80
C TRP A 88 4.54 66.27 2.67
N LEU A 89 3.92 65.10 2.52
CA LEU A 89 4.55 63.78 2.55
C LEU A 89 4.39 63.05 1.21
N HIS A 90 5.50 62.67 0.58
CA HIS A 90 5.49 61.82 -0.61
C HIS A 90 5.45 60.34 -0.18
N VAL A 91 4.24 59.76 -0.09
CA VAL A 91 4.00 58.42 0.45
C VAL A 91 2.92 57.70 -0.36
N ASP A 92 3.21 56.46 -0.75
CA ASP A 92 2.20 55.54 -1.27
C ASP A 92 1.56 54.76 -0.13
N LEU A 93 0.46 55.29 0.41
CA LEU A 93 -0.26 54.70 1.53
C LEU A 93 -0.80 53.29 1.24
N GLU A 94 -1.00 52.93 -0.04
CA GLU A 94 -1.51 51.63 -0.42
C GLU A 94 -0.41 50.55 -0.42
N HIS A 95 0.83 50.88 -0.83
CA HIS A 95 1.93 49.90 -0.96
C HIS A 95 2.96 49.95 0.17
N CYS A 96 3.24 51.12 0.75
CA CYS A 96 4.22 51.26 1.83
C CYS A 96 3.65 50.88 3.21
N GLY A 97 2.30 50.81 3.32
CA GLY A 97 1.60 50.58 4.57
C GLY A 97 1.80 51.71 5.59
N LEU A 98 1.20 51.55 6.77
CA LEU A 98 1.27 52.51 7.87
C LEU A 98 2.69 52.79 8.45
N PRO A 99 3.69 51.89 8.36
CA PRO A 99 5.06 52.18 8.81
C PRO A 99 5.77 53.28 8.00
N GLY A 100 5.29 53.61 6.80
CA GLY A 100 5.85 54.67 5.95
C GLY A 100 5.44 56.09 6.35
N LEU A 101 4.53 56.25 7.31
CA LEU A 101 4.15 57.56 7.85
C LEU A 101 5.17 57.99 8.94
N PRO A 102 5.74 59.21 8.88
CA PRO A 102 6.65 59.69 9.90
C PRO A 102 5.97 59.71 11.27
N GLY A 103 6.72 59.38 12.32
CA GLY A 103 6.27 59.50 13.70
C GLY A 103 5.84 60.94 14.06
N PRO A 104 5.15 61.13 15.20
CA PRO A 104 4.82 62.46 15.67
C PRO A 104 6.10 63.30 15.85
N PRO A 105 6.07 64.62 15.60
CA PRO A 105 7.18 65.49 15.97
C PRO A 105 7.49 65.36 17.47
N GLU A 106 8.78 65.47 17.82
CA GLU A 106 9.40 65.08 19.09
C GLU A 106 8.47 65.13 20.32
N GLY A 107 8.07 63.94 20.82
CA GLY A 107 7.43 63.77 22.14
C GLY A 107 5.91 63.49 22.17
N GLY A 108 5.19 63.50 21.05
CA GLY A 108 3.73 63.26 21.03
C GLY A 108 3.30 61.78 21.06
N GLU A 109 2.11 61.47 21.60
CA GLU A 109 1.46 60.16 21.44
C GLU A 109 1.21 59.86 19.95
N GLY A 110 1.58 58.66 19.51
CA GLY A 110 1.37 58.22 18.12
C GLY A 110 -0.11 58.09 17.77
N GLY A 111 -0.50 58.55 16.57
CA GLY A 111 -1.87 58.45 16.05
C GLY A 111 -2.44 59.77 15.53
N TYR A 112 -3.63 59.72 14.96
CA TYR A 112 -4.38 60.85 14.40
C TYR A 112 -5.75 60.98 15.06
N ASP A 113 -6.21 62.21 15.24
CA ASP A 113 -7.58 62.49 15.67
C ASP A 113 -8.54 62.46 14.47
N LEU A 114 -8.02 62.77 13.28
CA LEU A 114 -8.75 62.75 12.03
C LEU A 114 -7.92 62.14 10.89
N VAL A 115 -8.52 61.28 10.09
CA VAL A 115 -7.98 60.87 8.80
C VAL A 115 -9.00 61.20 7.72
N THR A 116 -8.60 61.89 6.67
CA THR A 116 -9.49 62.27 5.56
C THR A 116 -9.05 61.63 4.26
N LEU A 117 -10.02 61.19 3.46
CA LEU A 117 -9.83 60.70 2.10
C LEU A 117 -10.85 61.41 1.21
N ARG A 118 -10.45 62.52 0.60
CA ARG A 118 -11.31 63.31 -0.28
C ARG A 118 -11.03 63.01 -1.74
N LEU A 119 -12.04 62.54 -2.46
CA LEU A 119 -12.03 62.18 -3.88
C LEU A 119 -10.98 61.13 -4.28
N SER A 120 -10.27 60.55 -3.31
CA SER A 120 -9.17 59.60 -3.52
C SER A 120 -9.60 58.15 -3.37
N VAL A 121 -10.62 57.87 -2.56
CA VAL A 121 -11.01 56.49 -2.18
C VAL A 121 -11.41 55.62 -3.37
N ALA A 122 -12.03 56.22 -4.41
CA ALA A 122 -12.44 55.52 -5.62
C ALA A 122 -11.25 54.92 -6.38
N PHE A 123 -10.05 55.48 -6.22
CA PHE A 123 -8.82 55.07 -6.92
C PHE A 123 -7.98 54.05 -6.14
N LEU A 124 -8.32 53.77 -4.89
CA LEU A 124 -7.65 52.75 -4.09
C LEU A 124 -8.12 51.34 -4.50
N ARG A 125 -7.20 50.37 -4.54
CA ARG A 125 -7.45 48.95 -4.81
C ARG A 125 -7.92 48.23 -3.55
N ASN A 126 -7.26 48.48 -2.42
CA ASN A 126 -7.51 47.79 -1.14
C ASN A 126 -8.27 48.66 -0.13
N ARG A 127 -9.37 49.32 -0.55
CA ARG A 127 -10.12 50.33 0.23
C ARG A 127 -10.42 49.91 1.66
N SER A 128 -11.12 48.79 1.86
CA SER A 128 -11.53 48.34 3.20
C SER A 128 -10.32 48.01 4.09
N SER A 129 -9.28 47.37 3.54
CA SER A 129 -8.05 47.06 4.27
C SER A 129 -7.28 48.33 4.67
N LEU A 130 -7.17 49.30 3.76
CA LEU A 130 -6.49 50.58 4.04
C LEU A 130 -7.27 51.41 5.06
N LEU A 131 -8.60 51.52 4.93
CA LEU A 131 -9.43 52.24 5.90
C LEU A 131 -9.35 51.60 7.28
N ARG A 132 -9.27 50.27 7.38
CA ARG A 132 -9.02 49.56 8.65
C ARG A 132 -7.64 49.86 9.21
N ALA A 133 -6.62 49.82 8.37
CA ALA A 133 -5.25 50.15 8.75
C ALA A 133 -5.16 51.60 9.27
N LEU A 134 -5.78 52.55 8.57
CA LEU A 134 -5.87 53.95 8.99
C LEU A 134 -6.70 54.10 10.28
N GLY A 135 -7.76 53.31 10.43
CA GLY A 135 -8.61 53.28 11.63
C GLY A 135 -7.83 52.85 12.86
N ALA A 136 -6.92 51.89 12.72
CA ALA A 136 -6.01 51.47 13.78
C ALA A 136 -4.96 52.53 14.17
N ARG A 137 -4.85 53.64 13.42
CA ARG A 137 -4.02 54.81 13.77
C ARG A 137 -4.84 55.94 14.38
N LEU A 138 -6.15 55.79 14.52
CA LEU A 138 -6.97 56.78 15.20
C LEU A 138 -6.70 56.74 16.70
N ARG A 139 -6.62 57.92 17.32
CA ARG A 139 -6.69 58.08 18.77
C ARG A 139 -8.10 57.75 19.24
N ALA A 140 -8.26 57.51 20.55
CA ALA A 140 -9.58 57.30 21.14
C ALA A 140 -10.51 58.48 20.81
N GLY A 141 -11.70 58.19 20.25
CA GLY A 141 -12.64 59.22 19.79
C GLY A 141 -12.32 59.82 18.40
N GLY A 142 -11.24 59.39 17.76
CA GLY A 142 -10.86 59.84 16.41
C GLY A 142 -11.77 59.29 15.31
N ALA A 143 -11.63 59.88 14.12
CA ALA A 143 -12.52 59.64 12.99
C ALA A 143 -11.78 59.44 11.67
N ILE A 144 -12.32 58.57 10.80
CA ILE A 144 -12.04 58.65 9.36
C ILE A 144 -13.20 59.36 8.66
N VAL A 145 -12.88 60.33 7.80
CA VAL A 145 -13.84 60.97 6.92
C VAL A 145 -13.52 60.65 5.47
N VAL A 146 -14.44 59.97 4.80
CA VAL A 146 -14.36 59.68 3.37
C VAL A 146 -15.33 60.60 2.64
N ILE A 147 -14.81 61.42 1.73
CA ILE A 147 -15.63 62.29 0.88
C ILE A 147 -15.46 61.83 -0.56
N THR A 148 -16.53 61.38 -1.18
CA THR A 148 -16.42 60.73 -2.49
C THR A 148 -17.66 60.93 -3.36
N PRO A 149 -17.51 61.01 -4.70
CA PRO A 149 -18.65 61.04 -5.60
C PRO A 149 -19.44 59.73 -5.50
N VAL A 150 -20.77 59.82 -5.65
CA VAL A 150 -21.65 58.65 -5.71
C VAL A 150 -22.16 58.44 -7.13
N VAL A 151 -22.37 57.18 -7.51
CA VAL A 151 -22.79 56.81 -8.86
C VAL A 151 -24.13 57.46 -9.24
N GLU A 152 -25.02 57.66 -8.27
CA GLU A 152 -26.34 58.29 -8.46
C GLU A 152 -26.25 59.71 -9.04
N HIS A 153 -25.29 60.50 -8.58
CA HIS A 153 -25.12 61.91 -8.99
C HIS A 153 -23.98 62.11 -10.01
N THR A 154 -23.37 61.02 -10.48
CA THR A 154 -22.20 61.09 -11.38
C THR A 154 -22.56 60.61 -12.79
N SER A 155 -22.21 61.41 -13.80
CA SER A 155 -22.48 61.08 -15.20
C SER A 155 -21.82 59.75 -15.61
N PRO A 156 -22.41 58.98 -16.56
CA PRO A 156 -21.89 57.67 -16.97
C PRO A 156 -20.41 57.64 -17.33
N GLU A 157 -19.92 58.67 -18.02
CA GLU A 157 -18.52 58.83 -18.44
C GLU A 157 -17.56 58.96 -17.24
N ARG A 158 -18.06 59.46 -16.11
CA ARG A 158 -17.29 59.71 -14.88
C ARG A 158 -17.57 58.70 -13.78
N ARG A 159 -18.38 57.66 -14.00
CA ARG A 159 -18.67 56.66 -12.96
C ARG A 159 -17.44 55.95 -12.39
N HIS A 160 -16.34 55.93 -13.13
CA HIS A 160 -15.08 55.36 -12.65
C HIS A 160 -14.43 56.12 -11.48
N ILE A 161 -14.93 57.31 -11.14
CA ILE A 161 -14.49 58.12 -9.99
C ILE A 161 -15.53 58.17 -8.86
N ALA A 162 -16.61 57.38 -8.96
CA ALA A 162 -17.72 57.35 -8.02
C ALA A 162 -17.87 55.95 -7.41
N LEU A 163 -18.44 55.86 -6.20
CA LEU A 163 -18.82 54.59 -5.58
C LEU A 163 -20.33 54.39 -5.63
N ASP A 164 -20.75 53.14 -5.78
CA ASP A 164 -22.14 52.75 -5.61
C ASP A 164 -22.48 52.42 -4.14
N GLU A 165 -23.77 52.18 -3.86
CA GLU A 165 -24.25 51.87 -2.51
C GLU A 165 -23.64 50.62 -1.89
N ASN A 166 -23.32 49.60 -2.71
CA ASN A 166 -22.69 48.39 -2.20
C ASN A 166 -21.24 48.65 -1.81
N GLU A 167 -20.54 49.44 -2.61
CA GLU A 167 -19.17 49.84 -2.32
C GLU A 167 -19.10 50.77 -1.09
N LEU A 168 -20.04 51.71 -0.94
CA LEU A 168 -20.16 52.55 0.27
C LEU A 168 -20.41 51.70 1.50
N SER A 169 -21.37 50.76 1.43
CA SER A 169 -21.65 49.80 2.51
C SER A 169 -20.42 48.96 2.86
N SER A 170 -19.66 48.50 1.87
CA SER A 170 -18.48 47.68 2.08
C SER A 170 -17.30 48.43 2.73
N ILE A 171 -17.20 49.76 2.59
CA ILE A 171 -16.14 50.56 3.22
C ILE A 171 -16.54 51.08 4.61
N THR A 172 -17.83 51.13 4.92
CA THR A 172 -18.36 51.48 6.25
C THR A 172 -18.50 50.27 7.17
N ASP A 173 -18.70 49.07 6.61
CA ASP A 173 -18.85 47.83 7.37
C ASP A 173 -17.71 47.63 8.36
N GLY A 174 -18.01 47.11 9.56
CA GLY A 174 -17.11 46.86 10.71
C GLY A 174 -16.43 48.08 11.35
N PHE A 175 -16.94 49.29 11.10
CA PHE A 175 -16.80 50.40 12.05
C PHE A 175 -17.98 50.36 13.04
N GLU A 176 -17.74 50.71 14.32
CA GLU A 176 -18.78 50.76 15.36
C GLU A 176 -19.85 51.80 15.03
N GLU A 177 -19.44 52.91 14.42
CA GLU A 177 -20.33 53.96 13.95
C GLU A 177 -19.93 54.38 12.53
N ALA A 178 -20.94 54.47 11.66
CA ALA A 178 -20.79 55.00 10.31
C ALA A 178 -21.94 55.95 10.00
N LEU A 179 -21.68 57.24 10.09
CA LEU A 179 -22.63 58.29 9.72
C LEU A 179 -22.45 58.66 8.25
N ARG A 180 -23.55 58.94 7.56
CA ARG A 180 -23.55 59.36 6.16
C ARG A 180 -24.29 60.68 6.00
N PHE A 181 -23.64 61.60 5.30
CA PHE A 181 -24.18 62.89 4.90
C PHE A 181 -23.98 63.09 3.39
N GLU A 182 -24.61 64.13 2.86
CA GLU A 182 -24.48 64.53 1.46
C GLU A 182 -23.96 65.98 1.39
N ALA A 183 -23.01 66.23 0.47
CA ALA A 183 -22.51 67.56 0.17
C ALA A 183 -22.40 67.76 -1.34
N GLU A 184 -23.38 68.46 -1.94
CA GLU A 184 -23.43 68.81 -3.36
C GLU A 184 -23.13 67.61 -4.30
N GLY A 185 -23.81 66.48 -4.09
CA GLY A 185 -23.64 65.26 -4.87
C GLY A 185 -22.46 64.36 -4.47
N LEU A 186 -21.78 64.67 -3.35
CA LEU A 186 -20.76 63.82 -2.72
C LEU A 186 -21.34 63.14 -1.48
N ALA A 187 -20.99 61.87 -1.25
CA ALA A 187 -21.20 61.23 0.04
C ALA A 187 -20.06 61.63 0.98
N VAL A 188 -20.42 62.07 2.19
CA VAL A 188 -19.51 62.31 3.30
C VAL A 188 -19.77 61.25 4.35
N LEU A 189 -18.84 60.30 4.50
CA LEU A 189 -18.91 59.22 5.46
C LEU A 189 -18.02 59.54 6.64
N VAL A 190 -18.56 59.43 7.85
CA VAL A 190 -17.85 59.68 9.10
C VAL A 190 -17.82 58.38 9.89
N LEU A 191 -16.64 57.78 10.01
CA LEU A 191 -16.43 56.42 10.53
C LEU A 191 -15.69 56.46 11.86
N ARG A 192 -16.20 55.77 12.89
CA ARG A 192 -15.60 55.68 14.24
C ARG A 192 -15.58 54.25 14.77
N GLY A 193 -14.66 54.00 15.71
CA GLY A 193 -14.49 52.74 16.39
C GLY A 193 -14.12 51.63 15.41
N SER A 194 -12.82 51.39 15.20
CA SER A 194 -12.41 50.26 14.34
C SER A 194 -12.74 48.94 15.05
N GLY A 195 -13.83 48.29 14.64
CA GLY A 195 -14.24 46.99 15.16
C GLY A 195 -13.20 45.93 14.82
N GLY A 196 -12.44 45.49 15.82
CA GLY A 196 -11.38 44.48 15.68
C GLY A 196 -11.88 43.03 15.54
N SER A 197 -13.20 42.80 15.43
CA SER A 197 -13.78 41.47 15.29
C SER A 197 -14.29 41.21 13.88
N PHE A 198 -14.02 40.01 13.36
CA PHE A 198 -14.70 39.48 12.19
C PHE A 198 -15.80 38.53 12.66
N THR A 199 -16.91 38.50 11.93
CA THR A 199 -18.00 37.54 12.15
C THR A 199 -18.08 36.64 10.92
N ALA A 200 -17.97 35.33 11.12
CA ALA A 200 -18.23 34.36 10.06
C ALA A 200 -19.72 33.99 10.09
N LEU A 201 -20.43 34.31 9.01
CA LEU A 201 -21.83 33.92 8.80
C LEU A 201 -21.90 32.94 7.64
N GLU A 202 -22.64 31.85 7.79
CA GLU A 202 -22.94 30.97 6.67
C GLU A 202 -23.85 31.70 5.68
N LYS A 203 -23.53 31.63 4.38
CA LYS A 203 -24.49 32.02 3.36
C LYS A 203 -25.70 31.11 3.46
N GLY A 204 -26.90 31.66 3.27
CA GLY A 204 -28.13 30.88 3.21
C GLY A 204 -27.98 29.68 2.27
N ARG A 205 -28.72 28.59 2.55
CA ARG A 205 -28.55 27.29 1.88
C ARG A 205 -28.38 27.48 0.36
N PRO A 206 -27.20 27.17 -0.21
CA PRO A 206 -27.01 27.26 -1.64
C PRO A 206 -27.92 26.24 -2.33
N ASN A 207 -28.37 26.55 -3.56
CA ASN A 207 -29.04 25.55 -4.37
C ASN A 207 -28.08 24.37 -4.61
N PRO A 208 -28.47 23.13 -4.27
CA PRO A 208 -27.61 21.98 -4.46
C PRO A 208 -27.33 21.78 -5.95
N GLN A 209 -26.06 21.92 -6.35
CA GLN A 209 -25.58 21.64 -7.71
C GLN A 209 -24.88 20.28 -7.83
N ALA A 210 -24.68 19.57 -6.71
CA ALA A 210 -24.08 18.25 -6.67
C ALA A 210 -25.12 17.20 -6.27
N VAL A 211 -25.03 16.02 -6.88
CA VAL A 211 -25.82 14.85 -6.49
C VAL A 211 -25.05 14.11 -5.40
N ALA A 212 -25.58 14.13 -4.18
CA ALA A 212 -25.08 13.31 -3.08
C ALA A 212 -25.90 12.01 -3.02
N GLY A 213 -25.27 10.87 -3.27
CA GLY A 213 -25.95 9.58 -3.23
C GLY A 213 -25.09 8.51 -2.58
N ALA A 214 -25.66 7.74 -1.66
CA ALA A 214 -24.96 6.68 -0.94
C ALA A 214 -25.15 5.34 -1.65
N ALA A 215 -24.06 4.59 -1.84
CA ALA A 215 -24.09 3.26 -2.41
C ALA A 215 -23.86 2.20 -1.31
N ALA A 216 -24.78 1.25 -1.18
CA ALA A 216 -24.68 0.17 -0.21
C ALA A 216 -24.02 -1.07 -0.83
N VAL A 217 -22.84 -1.44 -0.32
CA VAL A 217 -22.12 -2.66 -0.73
C VAL A 217 -22.41 -3.76 0.27
N VAL A 218 -23.30 -4.68 -0.09
CA VAL A 218 -23.76 -5.78 0.75
C VAL A 218 -23.23 -7.11 0.23
N THR A 219 -22.79 -7.99 1.13
CA THR A 219 -22.45 -9.38 0.79
C THR A 219 -23.27 -10.38 1.57
N ASP A 220 -23.53 -11.54 0.96
CA ASP A 220 -24.15 -12.66 1.65
C ASP A 220 -23.12 -13.49 2.45
N ALA A 221 -23.60 -14.54 3.13
CA ALA A 221 -22.75 -15.45 3.89
C ALA A 221 -21.67 -16.15 3.03
N ALA A 222 -21.88 -16.25 1.72
CA ALA A 222 -20.96 -16.84 0.76
C ALA A 222 -20.00 -15.82 0.11
N GLY A 223 -20.03 -14.55 0.55
CA GLY A 223 -19.16 -13.48 0.04
C GLY A 223 -19.59 -12.88 -1.29
N ARG A 224 -20.73 -13.30 -1.86
CA ARG A 224 -21.27 -12.74 -3.11
C ARG A 224 -21.82 -11.35 -2.85
N VAL A 225 -21.62 -10.42 -3.79
CA VAL A 225 -22.14 -9.06 -3.70
C VAL A 225 -23.51 -8.94 -4.34
N LEU A 226 -24.41 -8.17 -3.74
CA LEU A 226 -25.75 -7.92 -4.27
C LEU A 226 -25.70 -6.88 -5.40
N LEU A 227 -26.27 -7.19 -6.57
CA LEU A 227 -26.52 -6.22 -7.64
C LEU A 227 -27.94 -6.38 -8.20
N GLY A 228 -28.54 -5.24 -8.54
CA GLY A 228 -29.83 -5.14 -9.19
C GLY A 228 -29.67 -4.92 -10.69
N ARG A 229 -30.43 -5.64 -11.50
CA ARG A 229 -30.54 -5.38 -12.94
C ARG A 229 -31.53 -4.25 -13.15
N SER A 230 -31.07 -3.05 -13.50
CA SER A 230 -31.97 -1.91 -13.72
C SER A 230 -32.79 -2.06 -15.00
N VAL A 231 -33.94 -1.38 -15.07
CA VAL A 231 -34.80 -1.33 -16.27
C VAL A 231 -34.08 -0.73 -17.49
N LYS A 232 -32.99 0.02 -17.26
CA LYS A 232 -32.11 0.58 -18.31
C LYS A 232 -31.06 -0.42 -18.81
N GLY A 233 -31.07 -1.64 -18.30
CA GLY A 233 -30.14 -2.67 -18.72
C GLY A 233 -28.71 -2.46 -18.21
N MET A 234 -28.55 -1.96 -16.98
CA MET A 234 -27.26 -1.93 -16.27
C MET A 234 -27.35 -2.73 -14.97
N TRP A 235 -26.20 -3.11 -14.42
CA TRP A 235 -26.09 -3.67 -13.07
C TRP A 235 -25.72 -2.58 -12.06
N GLU A 236 -26.45 -2.49 -10.96
CA GLU A 236 -26.32 -1.39 -9.99
C GLU A 236 -26.34 -1.92 -8.55
N LEU A 237 -25.59 -1.26 -7.65
CA LEU A 237 -25.72 -1.48 -6.21
C LEU A 237 -27.04 -0.86 -5.72
N PRO A 238 -27.60 -1.37 -4.60
CA PRO A 238 -28.65 -0.63 -3.93
C PRO A 238 -28.11 0.71 -3.45
N GLY A 239 -28.90 1.77 -3.64
CA GLY A 239 -28.48 3.11 -3.26
C GLY A 239 -29.21 4.24 -3.97
N GLY A 240 -29.24 5.38 -3.32
CA GLY A 240 -29.99 6.53 -3.79
C GLY A 240 -29.53 7.83 -3.14
N ARG A 241 -30.37 8.86 -3.29
CA ARG A 241 -30.02 10.23 -2.86
C ARG A 241 -30.04 10.32 -1.34
N ILE A 242 -29.09 11.07 -0.79
CA ILE A 242 -29.08 11.40 0.64
C ILE A 242 -30.10 12.51 0.88
N GLU A 243 -31.04 12.27 1.78
CA GLU A 243 -32.07 13.25 2.13
C GLU A 243 -31.57 14.33 3.10
N ALA A 244 -32.33 15.41 3.25
CA ALA A 244 -31.94 16.52 4.10
C ALA A 244 -31.88 16.11 5.59
N GLY A 245 -30.70 16.21 6.20
CA GLY A 245 -30.48 15.82 7.60
C GLY A 245 -30.15 14.33 7.79
N GLU A 246 -30.11 13.56 6.71
CA GLU A 246 -29.79 12.13 6.71
C GLU A 246 -28.26 11.91 6.65
N SER A 247 -27.76 10.89 7.35
CA SER A 247 -26.37 10.45 7.22
C SER A 247 -26.19 9.53 6.00
N ALA A 248 -24.97 9.41 5.47
CA ALA A 248 -24.68 8.49 4.38
C ALA A 248 -25.02 7.03 4.73
N GLN A 249 -24.75 6.62 5.98
CA GLN A 249 -25.10 5.30 6.50
C GLN A 249 -26.61 5.09 6.50
N ALA A 250 -27.36 6.06 7.04
CA ALA A 250 -28.82 5.99 7.10
C ALA A 250 -29.44 5.91 5.70
N ALA A 251 -28.95 6.72 4.76
CA ALA A 251 -29.38 6.67 3.36
C ALA A 251 -29.13 5.29 2.73
N ALA A 252 -27.91 4.74 2.88
CA ALA A 252 -27.59 3.42 2.36
C ALA A 252 -28.46 2.30 2.96
N VAL A 253 -28.74 2.37 4.27
CA VAL A 253 -29.61 1.40 4.98
C VAL A 253 -31.07 1.53 4.52
N ARG A 254 -31.57 2.75 4.37
CA ARG A 254 -32.93 3.04 3.89
C ARG A 254 -33.11 2.52 2.47
N GLU A 255 -32.24 2.92 1.54
CA GLU A 255 -32.30 2.51 0.13
C GLU A 255 -32.16 0.99 -0.01
N LEU A 256 -31.29 0.34 0.79
CA LEU A 256 -31.21 -1.11 0.82
C LEU A 256 -32.57 -1.75 1.18
N ALA A 257 -33.27 -1.23 2.19
CA ALA A 257 -34.57 -1.74 2.60
C ALA A 257 -35.66 -1.45 1.57
N GLU A 258 -35.71 -0.22 1.05
CA GLU A 258 -36.71 0.23 0.07
C GLU A 258 -36.59 -0.52 -1.26
N GLU A 259 -35.38 -0.79 -1.75
CA GLU A 259 -35.17 -1.38 -3.07
C GLU A 259 -35.16 -2.92 -3.06
N THR A 260 -34.65 -3.52 -1.97
CA THR A 260 -34.33 -4.96 -1.90
C THR A 260 -35.12 -5.73 -0.84
N GLY A 261 -35.78 -5.03 0.09
CA GLY A 261 -36.42 -5.64 1.26
C GLY A 261 -35.45 -6.13 2.35
N LEU A 262 -34.14 -5.97 2.17
CA LEU A 262 -33.14 -6.29 3.19
C LEU A 262 -32.99 -5.14 4.18
N THR A 263 -33.01 -5.44 5.47
CA THR A 263 -32.87 -4.45 6.54
C THR A 263 -31.50 -4.55 7.18
N ALA A 264 -30.94 -3.41 7.59
CA ALA A 264 -29.65 -3.35 8.28
C ALA A 264 -29.71 -2.33 9.41
N ARG A 265 -28.86 -2.48 10.43
CA ARG A 265 -28.71 -1.47 11.48
C ARG A 265 -27.67 -0.45 11.05
N VAL A 266 -27.87 0.82 11.42
CA VAL A 266 -26.94 1.90 11.05
C VAL A 266 -25.55 1.66 11.63
N GLU A 267 -25.45 1.03 12.80
CA GLU A 267 -24.16 0.60 13.38
C GLU A 267 -23.39 -0.44 12.55
N ASP A 268 -24.09 -1.21 11.72
CA ASP A 268 -23.54 -2.23 10.82
C ASP A 268 -23.24 -1.67 9.41
N ALA A 269 -23.42 -0.36 9.21
CA ALA A 269 -23.18 0.35 7.96
C ALA A 269 -21.98 1.29 8.10
N HIS A 270 -20.90 1.00 7.38
CA HIS A 270 -19.63 1.70 7.52
C HIS A 270 -19.26 2.46 6.26
N VAL A 271 -19.10 3.79 6.35
CA VAL A 271 -18.57 4.60 5.24
C VAL A 271 -17.09 4.30 5.08
N ILE A 272 -16.72 3.68 3.95
CA ILE A 272 -15.32 3.29 3.67
C ILE A 272 -14.56 4.45 3.02
N THR A 273 -15.20 5.10 2.06
CA THR A 273 -14.66 6.25 1.36
C THR A 273 -15.79 7.12 0.82
N VAL A 274 -15.49 8.38 0.55
CA VAL A 274 -16.35 9.24 -0.26
C VAL A 274 -15.69 9.43 -1.62
N LEU A 275 -16.39 9.05 -2.68
CA LEU A 275 -15.94 9.22 -4.05
C LEU A 275 -16.45 10.55 -4.60
N HIS A 276 -15.60 11.24 -5.35
CA HIS A 276 -15.92 12.47 -6.04
C HIS A 276 -15.54 12.35 -7.52
N ASP A 277 -16.55 12.48 -8.39
CA ASP A 277 -16.36 12.55 -9.83
C ASP A 277 -17.12 13.73 -10.47
N ASP A 278 -16.60 14.18 -11.60
CA ASP A 278 -17.22 15.17 -12.48
C ASP A 278 -17.44 14.49 -13.84
N ARG A 279 -18.68 14.08 -14.13
CA ARG A 279 -19.04 13.23 -15.28
C ARG A 279 -20.39 13.64 -15.85
N LEU A 280 -20.43 13.90 -17.16
CA LEU A 280 -21.63 14.33 -17.90
C LEU A 280 -22.22 15.65 -17.36
N ASP A 281 -21.35 16.63 -17.09
CA ASP A 281 -21.70 17.94 -16.48
C ASP A 281 -22.43 17.82 -15.12
N MET A 282 -22.28 16.70 -14.42
CA MET A 282 -22.78 16.49 -13.07
C MET A 282 -21.63 16.21 -12.12
N ARG A 283 -21.54 17.02 -11.06
CA ARG A 283 -20.68 16.74 -9.91
C ARG A 283 -21.38 15.77 -8.97
N ARG A 284 -20.74 14.63 -8.73
CA ARG A 284 -21.25 13.57 -7.86
C ARG A 284 -20.37 13.40 -6.65
N ILE A 285 -21.02 13.26 -5.50
CA ILE A 285 -20.40 12.88 -4.24
C ILE A 285 -21.06 11.58 -3.79
N SER A 286 -20.29 10.50 -3.77
CA SER A 286 -20.79 9.16 -3.51
C SER A 286 -20.10 8.52 -2.32
N PRO A 287 -20.67 8.65 -1.11
CA PRO A 287 -20.27 7.83 0.02
C PRO A 287 -20.48 6.34 -0.29
N VAL A 288 -19.42 5.56 -0.13
CA VAL A 288 -19.43 4.11 -0.30
C VAL A 288 -19.61 3.48 1.07
N VAL A 289 -20.76 2.83 1.26
CA VAL A 289 -21.16 2.27 2.56
C VAL A 289 -21.09 0.76 2.49
N ARG A 290 -20.18 0.17 3.28
CA ARG A 290 -20.08 -1.28 3.46
C ARG A 290 -21.06 -1.70 4.55
N VAL A 291 -22.07 -2.49 4.20
CA VAL A 291 -23.01 -3.06 5.17
C VAL A 291 -22.53 -4.44 5.56
N THR A 292 -22.24 -4.63 6.85
CA THR A 292 -21.67 -5.88 7.37
C THR A 292 -22.68 -6.77 8.08
N GLY A 293 -23.82 -6.22 8.48
CA GLY A 293 -24.92 -6.95 9.12
C GLY A 293 -26.26 -6.55 8.48
N TRP A 294 -27.04 -7.55 8.07
CA TRP A 294 -28.36 -7.36 7.48
C TRP A 294 -29.25 -8.57 7.73
N ASP A 295 -30.56 -8.37 7.64
CA ASP A 295 -31.59 -9.38 7.87
C ASP A 295 -32.76 -9.20 6.89
N GLY A 296 -33.57 -10.25 6.72
CA GLY A 296 -34.75 -10.25 5.83
C GLY A 296 -34.58 -11.04 4.53
N GLU A 297 -35.60 -11.02 3.68
CA GLU A 297 -35.67 -11.77 2.43
C GLU A 297 -35.52 -10.84 1.22
N LEU A 298 -34.63 -11.22 0.30
CA LEU A 298 -34.37 -10.45 -0.91
C LEU A 298 -35.62 -10.46 -1.81
N THR A 299 -36.22 -9.29 -1.99
CA THR A 299 -37.47 -9.10 -2.76
C THR A 299 -37.34 -7.90 -3.69
N LEU A 300 -37.99 -7.96 -4.85
CA LEU A 300 -38.07 -6.82 -5.75
C LEU A 300 -39.16 -5.86 -5.27
N ARG A 301 -38.77 -4.81 -4.56
CA ARG A 301 -39.71 -3.83 -3.97
C ARG A 301 -40.05 -2.67 -4.90
N GLU A 302 -39.13 -2.33 -5.79
CA GLU A 302 -39.27 -1.25 -6.77
C GLU A 302 -39.15 -1.77 -8.22
N PRO A 303 -40.19 -2.44 -8.74
CA PRO A 303 -40.20 -3.02 -10.08
C PRO A 303 -40.07 -1.98 -11.21
N GLU A 304 -40.30 -0.71 -10.92
CA GLU A 304 -40.12 0.40 -11.85
C GLU A 304 -38.66 0.82 -12.03
N LYS A 305 -37.78 0.52 -11.07
CA LYS A 305 -36.33 0.81 -11.16
C LYS A 305 -35.54 -0.44 -11.54
N PHE A 306 -35.92 -1.60 -11.02
CA PHE A 306 -35.19 -2.85 -11.18
C PHE A 306 -36.06 -3.96 -11.77
N VAL A 307 -35.43 -4.82 -12.58
CA VAL A 307 -36.05 -6.03 -13.14
C VAL A 307 -35.91 -7.20 -12.19
N ARG A 308 -34.76 -7.30 -11.50
CA ARG A 308 -34.44 -8.38 -10.55
C ARG A 308 -33.18 -8.06 -9.74
N TRP A 309 -33.01 -8.75 -8.62
CA TRP A 309 -31.83 -8.71 -7.77
C TRP A 309 -31.10 -10.05 -7.80
N GLU A 310 -29.77 -10.01 -7.84
CA GLU A 310 -28.92 -11.21 -7.91
C GLU A 310 -27.66 -11.06 -7.04
N TRP A 311 -27.24 -12.20 -6.48
CA TRP A 311 -25.98 -12.32 -5.75
C TRP A 311 -24.87 -12.78 -6.69
N HIS A 312 -23.86 -11.93 -6.91
CA HIS A 312 -22.76 -12.19 -7.82
C HIS A 312 -21.45 -12.48 -7.08
N PRO A 313 -20.74 -13.57 -7.41
CA PRO A 313 -19.36 -13.75 -6.96
C PRO A 313 -18.46 -12.60 -7.43
N LEU A 314 -17.56 -12.09 -6.58
CA LEU A 314 -16.70 -10.94 -6.95
C LEU A 314 -15.89 -11.17 -8.23
N HIS A 315 -15.39 -12.38 -8.46
CA HIS A 315 -14.58 -12.72 -9.64
C HIS A 315 -15.36 -12.68 -10.97
N THR A 316 -16.70 -12.72 -10.95
CA THR A 316 -17.51 -12.66 -12.17
C THR A 316 -17.90 -11.23 -12.56
N LEU A 317 -17.64 -10.23 -11.70
CA LEU A 317 -18.11 -8.86 -11.94
C LEU A 317 -17.55 -8.28 -13.24
N ALA A 318 -16.30 -8.58 -13.58
CA ALA A 318 -15.68 -8.15 -14.83
C ALA A 318 -16.35 -8.73 -16.09
N THR A 319 -17.19 -9.77 -15.96
CA THR A 319 -17.89 -10.44 -17.08
C THR A 319 -19.39 -10.16 -17.12
N LEU A 320 -19.96 -9.36 -16.20
CA LEU A 320 -21.41 -9.10 -16.11
C LEU A 320 -21.97 -8.19 -17.22
N GLY A 321 -21.09 -7.59 -18.04
CA GLY A 321 -21.45 -6.59 -19.03
C GLY A 321 -21.50 -5.19 -18.42
N THR A 322 -22.54 -4.41 -18.75
CA THR A 322 -22.61 -3.00 -18.35
C THR A 322 -22.99 -2.85 -16.87
N ILE A 323 -22.05 -2.35 -16.07
CA ILE A 323 -22.26 -1.95 -14.67
C ILE A 323 -22.35 -0.42 -14.61
N PHE A 324 -23.31 0.09 -13.83
CA PHE A 324 -23.44 1.53 -13.61
C PHE A 324 -22.17 2.10 -12.96
N MET A 325 -21.62 3.18 -13.52
CA MET A 325 -20.28 3.67 -13.18
C MET A 325 -20.09 3.97 -11.67
N PRO A 326 -21.00 4.65 -10.96
CA PRO A 326 -20.90 4.83 -9.51
C PRO A 326 -20.85 3.50 -8.74
N SER A 327 -21.65 2.52 -9.16
CA SER A 327 -21.64 1.17 -8.59
C SER A 327 -20.31 0.48 -8.83
N ALA A 328 -19.76 0.58 -10.03
CA ALA A 328 -18.44 0.02 -10.37
C ALA A 328 -17.31 0.64 -9.54
N GLN A 329 -17.30 1.97 -9.38
CA GLN A 329 -16.30 2.67 -8.56
C GLN A 329 -16.45 2.31 -7.08
N SER A 330 -17.68 2.18 -6.58
CA SER A 330 -17.96 1.75 -5.21
C SER A 330 -17.50 0.32 -4.95
N LEU A 331 -17.76 -0.60 -5.89
CA LEU A 331 -17.26 -1.97 -5.83
C LEU A 331 -15.73 -2.01 -5.81
N ASN A 332 -15.06 -1.22 -6.63
CA ASN A 332 -13.59 -1.15 -6.65
C ASN A 332 -13.02 -0.45 -5.41
N ALA A 333 -13.76 0.45 -4.78
CA ALA A 333 -13.35 1.07 -3.52
C ALA A 333 -13.39 0.09 -2.34
N VAL A 334 -14.37 -0.83 -2.30
CA VAL A 334 -14.46 -1.87 -1.29
C VAL A 334 -13.58 -3.09 -1.62
N PHE A 335 -13.48 -3.44 -2.91
CA PHE A 335 -12.73 -4.59 -3.42
C PHE A 335 -11.75 -4.15 -4.52
N PRO A 336 -10.59 -3.56 -4.15
CA PRO A 336 -9.63 -3.04 -5.12
C PRO A 336 -9.22 -4.07 -6.18
N GLY A 337 -9.33 -3.68 -7.45
CA GLY A 337 -8.91 -4.51 -8.59
C GLY A 337 -9.94 -5.53 -9.07
N VAL A 338 -11.15 -5.55 -8.49
CA VAL A 338 -12.23 -6.45 -8.94
C VAL A 338 -12.77 -6.10 -10.32
N LEU A 339 -12.71 -4.81 -10.70
CA LEU A 339 -13.08 -4.29 -12.01
C LEU A 339 -11.87 -3.57 -12.63
N PRO A 340 -11.14 -4.20 -13.57
CA PRO A 340 -9.95 -3.60 -14.16
C PRO A 340 -10.31 -2.44 -15.10
N GLY A 341 -9.40 -1.47 -15.24
CA GLY A 341 -9.51 -0.41 -16.24
C GLY A 341 -10.54 0.68 -15.93
N LEU A 342 -10.99 0.79 -14.68
CA LEU A 342 -11.87 1.90 -14.28
C LEU A 342 -11.15 3.25 -14.40
N PRO A 343 -11.81 4.29 -14.92
CA PRO A 343 -11.25 5.64 -14.95
C PRO A 343 -10.99 6.17 -13.53
N PRO A 344 -9.98 7.02 -13.34
CA PRO A 344 -9.65 7.55 -12.03
C PRO A 344 -10.82 8.33 -11.42
N VAL A 345 -10.98 8.21 -10.11
CA VAL A 345 -11.94 8.94 -9.27
C VAL A 345 -11.22 9.51 -8.07
N HIS A 346 -11.59 10.70 -7.62
CA HIS A 346 -11.03 11.24 -6.40
C HIS A 346 -11.68 10.53 -5.22
N SER A 347 -10.87 9.93 -4.35
CA SER A 347 -11.32 9.15 -3.20
C SER A 347 -10.88 9.87 -1.93
N TYR A 348 -11.80 10.05 -0.99
CA TYR A 348 -11.55 10.59 0.34
C TYR A 348 -11.77 9.47 1.36
N PRO A 349 -10.71 8.73 1.74
CA PRO A 349 -10.83 7.60 2.66
C PRO A 349 -11.38 8.06 4.02
N CYS A 350 -12.43 7.39 4.49
CA CYS A 350 -12.98 7.64 5.81
C CYS A 350 -12.36 6.63 6.77
N VAL A 351 -11.39 7.07 7.57
CA VAL A 351 -10.63 6.21 8.48
C VAL A 351 -11.58 5.61 9.52
N SER A 352 -11.88 4.32 9.38
CA SER A 352 -12.33 3.47 10.48
C SER A 352 -11.81 2.06 10.25
N ALA A 353 -11.28 1.46 11.32
CA ALA A 353 -10.86 0.08 11.35
C ALA A 353 -12.05 -0.80 10.95
N VAL A 354 -11.91 -1.53 9.84
CA VAL A 354 -12.87 -2.56 9.45
C VAL A 354 -12.80 -3.65 10.55
N PRO A 355 -13.89 -3.93 11.29
CA PRO A 355 -13.88 -5.04 12.22
C PRO A 355 -13.67 -6.36 11.45
N PRO A 356 -13.08 -7.40 12.08
CA PRO A 356 -13.02 -8.73 11.48
C PRO A 356 -14.42 -9.13 11.01
N VAL A 357 -14.48 -9.61 9.77
CA VAL A 357 -15.69 -9.80 8.96
C VAL A 357 -16.87 -10.31 9.79
N PRO A 358 -17.96 -9.52 9.93
CA PRO A 358 -19.17 -9.98 10.63
C PRO A 358 -19.77 -11.24 10.00
N GLY A 359 -20.33 -12.11 10.85
CA GLY A 359 -20.87 -13.42 10.43
C GLY A 359 -19.90 -14.59 10.52
N GLU A 360 -18.79 -14.49 11.26
CA GLU A 360 -17.97 -15.66 11.59
C GLU A 360 -18.71 -16.60 12.58
N PRO A 361 -18.87 -17.90 12.26
CA PRO A 361 -19.45 -18.85 13.20
C PRO A 361 -18.61 -18.94 14.49
N ALA A 362 -19.25 -18.93 15.66
CA ALA A 362 -18.55 -19.04 16.94
C ALA A 362 -17.66 -20.30 17.04
N GLU A 363 -18.06 -21.38 16.36
CA GLU A 363 -17.26 -22.60 16.25
C GLU A 363 -15.97 -22.39 15.43
N ALA A 364 -16.02 -21.57 14.37
CA ALA A 364 -14.85 -21.24 13.56
C ALA A 364 -13.81 -20.45 14.37
N ALA A 365 -14.25 -19.48 15.18
CA ALA A 365 -13.38 -18.74 16.09
C ALA A 365 -12.73 -19.67 17.14
N ARG A 366 -13.52 -20.56 17.76
CA ARG A 366 -13.00 -21.57 18.72
C ARG A 366 -11.98 -22.51 18.07
N LEU A 367 -12.25 -22.98 16.86
CA LEU A 367 -11.35 -23.86 16.12
C LEU A 367 -10.05 -23.15 15.73
N ARG A 368 -10.11 -21.87 15.34
CA ARG A 368 -8.93 -21.05 15.05
C ARG A 368 -8.03 -20.90 16.27
N GLU A 369 -8.61 -20.59 17.43
CA GLU A 369 -7.84 -20.49 18.68
C GLU A 369 -7.18 -21.83 19.02
N ARG A 370 -7.93 -22.94 18.97
CA ARG A 370 -7.38 -24.27 19.25
C ARG A 370 -6.25 -24.67 18.30
N MET A 371 -6.43 -24.42 17.00
CA MET A 371 -5.40 -24.65 15.98
C MET A 371 -4.15 -23.84 16.32
N THR A 372 -4.32 -22.55 16.62
CA THR A 372 -3.21 -21.64 16.92
C THR A 372 -2.47 -22.06 18.20
N ASP A 373 -3.18 -22.40 19.26
CA ASP A 373 -2.60 -22.86 20.52
C ASP A 373 -1.82 -24.17 20.35
N ARG A 374 -2.29 -25.06 19.47
CA ARG A 374 -1.55 -26.29 19.14
C ARG A 374 -0.26 -26.00 18.38
N VAL A 375 -0.32 -25.17 17.33
CA VAL A 375 0.87 -24.75 16.57
C VAL A 375 1.90 -24.07 17.50
N ILE A 376 1.45 -23.24 18.44
CA ILE A 376 2.31 -22.58 19.44
C ILE A 376 2.95 -23.60 20.39
N ARG A 377 2.14 -24.49 20.97
CA ARG A 377 2.59 -25.50 21.95
C ARG A 377 3.61 -26.47 21.37
N GLU A 378 3.51 -26.78 20.08
CA GLU A 378 4.47 -27.63 19.38
C GLU A 378 5.75 -26.87 18.94
N GLY A 379 5.89 -25.60 19.30
CA GLY A 379 7.08 -24.79 18.98
C GLY A 379 7.14 -24.33 17.53
N ARG A 380 6.07 -24.54 16.74
CA ARG A 380 6.05 -24.30 15.28
C ARG A 380 5.69 -22.84 14.90
N ALA A 381 5.49 -21.97 15.89
CA ALA A 381 5.25 -20.53 15.69
C ALA A 381 5.93 -19.70 16.80
N PRO A 382 7.26 -19.49 16.77
CA PRO A 382 7.96 -18.77 17.83
C PRO A 382 7.67 -17.26 17.85
N SER A 383 7.35 -16.65 16.71
CA SER A 383 7.12 -15.21 16.58
C SER A 383 5.75 -14.76 17.10
N ALA A 384 5.72 -13.76 17.99
CA ALA A 384 4.48 -13.17 18.50
C ALA A 384 3.59 -12.58 17.38
N ARG A 385 4.19 -12.02 16.33
CA ARG A 385 3.44 -11.47 15.18
C ARG A 385 2.79 -12.56 14.34
N VAL A 386 3.50 -13.66 14.13
CA VAL A 386 2.93 -14.84 13.45
C VAL A 386 1.76 -15.40 14.26
N ARG A 387 1.90 -15.50 15.59
CA ARG A 387 0.80 -15.93 16.47
C ARG A 387 -0.41 -15.01 16.38
N ALA A 388 -0.20 -13.70 16.37
CA ALA A 388 -1.27 -12.72 16.21
C ALA A 388 -1.97 -12.87 14.85
N ALA A 389 -1.21 -13.05 13.76
CA ALA A 389 -1.76 -13.28 12.43
C ALA A 389 -2.60 -14.57 12.36
N LEU A 390 -2.12 -15.68 12.96
CA LEU A 390 -2.88 -16.94 13.02
C LEU A 390 -4.22 -16.78 13.76
N ARG A 391 -4.28 -15.95 14.81
CA ARG A 391 -5.53 -15.65 15.54
C ARG A 391 -6.44 -14.68 14.79
N ALA A 392 -5.88 -13.82 13.94
CA ALA A 392 -6.66 -12.82 13.21
C ALA A 392 -7.27 -13.37 11.92
N VAL A 393 -6.50 -14.13 11.12
CA VAL A 393 -6.90 -14.51 9.77
C VAL A 393 -7.86 -15.71 9.78
N PRO A 394 -9.10 -15.58 9.26
CA PRO A 394 -10.10 -16.64 9.28
C PRO A 394 -9.82 -17.71 8.21
N ARG A 395 -8.94 -18.68 8.52
CA ARG A 395 -8.48 -19.74 7.59
C ARG A 395 -9.61 -20.41 6.81
N HIS A 396 -10.74 -20.71 7.46
CA HIS A 396 -11.91 -21.34 6.82
C HIS A 396 -12.48 -20.55 5.63
N ARG A 397 -12.35 -19.22 5.60
CA ARG A 397 -12.81 -18.40 4.48
C ARG A 397 -11.95 -18.57 3.23
N PHE A 398 -10.72 -19.07 3.37
CA PHE A 398 -9.83 -19.36 2.25
C PHE A 398 -10.03 -20.78 1.67
N VAL A 399 -10.80 -21.61 2.37
CA VAL A 399 -11.19 -22.98 2.00
C VAL A 399 -12.67 -23.24 2.30
N PRO A 400 -13.62 -22.44 1.77
CA PRO A 400 -15.04 -22.55 2.12
C PRO A 400 -15.68 -23.88 1.68
N GLU A 401 -14.97 -24.70 0.89
CA GLU A 401 -15.45 -25.97 0.36
C GLU A 401 -15.30 -27.14 1.35
N VAL A 402 -14.55 -26.96 2.44
CA VAL A 402 -14.32 -28.02 3.43
C VAL A 402 -14.97 -27.71 4.77
N PRO A 403 -15.33 -28.74 5.58
CA PRO A 403 -15.82 -28.53 6.93
C PRO A 403 -14.83 -27.73 7.80
N LEU A 404 -15.34 -26.97 8.77
CA LEU A 404 -14.51 -26.16 9.68
C LEU A 404 -13.41 -26.98 10.37
N ALA A 405 -13.72 -28.21 10.79
CA ALA A 405 -12.76 -29.12 11.41
C ALA A 405 -11.57 -29.45 10.49
N THR A 406 -11.83 -29.61 9.19
CA THR A 406 -10.78 -29.83 8.17
C THR A 406 -10.01 -28.54 7.90
N ALA A 407 -10.69 -27.41 7.79
CA ALA A 407 -10.06 -26.11 7.55
C ALA A 407 -9.07 -25.72 8.66
N TYR A 408 -9.41 -26.03 9.91
CA TYR A 408 -8.60 -25.73 11.09
C TYR A 408 -7.78 -26.93 11.61
N HIS A 409 -7.64 -27.99 10.82
CA HIS A 409 -6.69 -29.04 11.14
C HIS A 409 -5.26 -28.48 11.07
N ASP A 410 -4.47 -28.68 12.11
CA ASP A 410 -3.14 -28.07 12.23
C ASP A 410 -2.11 -28.68 11.28
N ASP A 411 -2.19 -30.00 11.06
CA ASP A 411 -1.17 -30.77 10.33
C ASP A 411 -1.56 -31.17 8.90
N HIS A 412 -2.75 -30.78 8.41
CA HIS A 412 -3.22 -31.19 7.10
C HIS A 412 -3.23 -30.03 6.10
N ALA A 413 -2.70 -30.28 4.91
CA ALA A 413 -2.94 -29.43 3.75
C ALA A 413 -4.35 -29.69 3.18
N VAL A 414 -5.03 -28.63 2.77
CA VAL A 414 -6.34 -28.71 2.13
C VAL A 414 -6.15 -28.56 0.63
N VAL A 415 -6.34 -29.66 -0.11
CA VAL A 415 -6.21 -29.65 -1.58
C VAL A 415 -7.38 -28.86 -2.18
N THR A 416 -7.05 -27.86 -2.98
CA THR A 416 -8.00 -26.94 -3.62
C THR A 416 -8.20 -27.26 -5.10
N VAL A 417 -7.18 -27.81 -5.77
CA VAL A 417 -7.24 -28.20 -7.18
C VAL A 417 -6.55 -29.54 -7.40
N ARG A 418 -7.18 -30.41 -8.19
CA ARG A 418 -6.64 -31.70 -8.64
C ARG A 418 -6.67 -31.78 -10.16
N GLU A 419 -5.61 -32.32 -10.76
CA GLU A 419 -5.64 -32.83 -12.13
C GLU A 419 -6.11 -34.29 -12.14
N ALA A 420 -6.68 -34.75 -13.25
CA ALA A 420 -6.94 -36.18 -13.46
C ALA A 420 -5.61 -36.90 -13.77
N PRO A 421 -5.26 -38.03 -13.11
CA PRO A 421 -6.09 -38.94 -12.29
C PRO A 421 -5.86 -38.80 -10.77
N GLY A 422 -6.05 -37.61 -10.19
CA GLY A 422 -6.06 -37.38 -8.72
C GLY A 422 -4.87 -36.59 -8.16
N THR A 423 -3.93 -36.16 -9.00
CA THR A 423 -2.75 -35.38 -8.59
C THR A 423 -3.15 -34.02 -8.05
N ALA A 424 -2.79 -33.71 -6.80
CA ALA A 424 -2.98 -32.38 -6.23
C ALA A 424 -2.05 -31.37 -6.90
N VAL A 425 -2.60 -30.31 -7.47
CA VAL A 425 -1.84 -29.24 -8.14
C VAL A 425 -1.95 -27.88 -7.45
N SER A 426 -2.87 -27.74 -6.49
CA SER A 426 -2.94 -26.61 -5.58
C SER A 426 -3.50 -27.07 -4.23
N SER A 427 -3.01 -26.46 -3.16
CA SER A 427 -3.49 -26.68 -1.80
C SER A 427 -3.22 -25.49 -0.91
N VAL A 428 -4.07 -25.27 0.09
CA VAL A 428 -3.71 -24.46 1.25
C VAL A 428 -2.88 -25.33 2.20
N SER A 429 -1.58 -25.02 2.33
CA SER A 429 -0.63 -25.77 3.15
C SER A 429 -1.06 -25.87 4.61
N ALA A 430 -0.53 -26.88 5.33
CA ALA A 430 -0.75 -27.03 6.77
C ALA A 430 -0.40 -25.74 7.53
N SER A 431 -1.20 -25.39 8.54
CA SER A 431 -1.07 -24.09 9.21
C SER A 431 0.25 -23.96 9.97
N TRP A 432 0.78 -25.05 10.51
CA TRP A 432 2.10 -25.04 11.15
C TRP A 432 3.23 -24.69 10.18
N LEU A 433 3.16 -25.18 8.94
CA LEU A 433 4.22 -24.98 7.96
C LEU A 433 4.21 -23.55 7.44
N GLN A 434 3.01 -22.97 7.25
CA GLN A 434 2.85 -21.55 6.92
C GLN A 434 3.36 -20.66 8.06
N ALA A 435 3.08 -21.03 9.32
CA ALA A 435 3.58 -20.32 10.48
C ALA A 435 5.10 -20.37 10.62
N ASP A 436 5.70 -21.55 10.40
CA ASP A 436 7.16 -21.72 10.39
C ASP A 436 7.78 -20.84 9.30
N MET A 437 7.35 -21.00 8.05
CA MET A 437 7.88 -20.25 6.91
C MET A 437 7.73 -18.73 7.09
N ALA A 438 6.58 -18.26 7.57
CA ALA A 438 6.39 -16.84 7.88
C ALA A 438 7.28 -16.35 9.04
N GLY A 439 7.53 -17.21 10.03
CA GLY A 439 8.47 -16.93 11.12
C GLY A 439 9.91 -16.81 10.63
N GLN A 440 10.34 -17.69 9.72
CA GLN A 440 11.70 -17.69 9.16
C GLN A 440 11.99 -16.46 8.29
N LEU A 441 10.97 -15.85 7.67
CA LEU A 441 11.14 -14.59 6.93
C LEU A 441 11.56 -13.41 7.83
N ARG A 442 11.30 -13.48 9.15
CA ARG A 442 11.58 -12.42 10.13
C ARG A 442 11.02 -11.04 9.72
N LEU A 443 9.77 -11.04 9.27
CA LEU A 443 9.10 -9.84 8.78
C LEU A 443 8.80 -8.85 9.92
N GLU A 444 8.95 -7.56 9.59
CA GLU A 444 8.62 -6.42 10.44
C GLU A 444 7.55 -5.54 9.78
N PRO A 445 6.84 -4.69 10.56
CA PRO A 445 5.84 -3.79 10.01
C PRO A 445 6.41 -2.84 8.94
N GLY A 446 5.67 -2.64 7.84
CA GLY A 446 6.08 -1.79 6.71
C GLY A 446 6.85 -2.51 5.61
N MET A 447 7.22 -3.78 5.81
CA MET A 447 7.94 -4.57 4.81
C MET A 447 7.06 -4.97 3.61
N ASN A 448 7.73 -5.21 2.49
CA ASN A 448 7.15 -5.61 1.22
C ASN A 448 7.55 -7.05 0.92
N VAL A 449 6.56 -7.92 0.72
CA VAL A 449 6.78 -9.36 0.60
C VAL A 449 6.27 -9.87 -0.74
N LEU A 450 7.03 -10.76 -1.36
CA LEU A 450 6.60 -11.54 -2.50
C LEU A 450 6.29 -12.97 -2.07
N GLU A 451 5.09 -13.45 -2.38
CA GLU A 451 4.74 -14.85 -2.37
C GLU A 451 4.71 -15.39 -3.81
N VAL A 452 5.26 -16.57 -4.03
CA VAL A 452 5.17 -17.31 -5.29
C VAL A 452 4.43 -18.62 -5.06
N GLY A 453 3.29 -18.79 -5.72
CA GLY A 453 2.29 -19.81 -5.44
C GLY A 453 1.20 -19.25 -4.52
N SER A 454 0.02 -19.00 -5.08
CA SER A 454 -1.04 -18.25 -4.41
C SER A 454 -2.07 -19.20 -3.80
N GLY A 455 -2.46 -18.95 -2.55
CA GLY A 455 -3.57 -19.65 -1.89
C GLY A 455 -4.51 -18.73 -1.12
N GLY A 456 -4.25 -17.42 -1.16
CA GLY A 456 -4.92 -16.38 -0.39
C GLY A 456 -4.59 -16.38 1.10
N TYR A 457 -4.71 -17.52 1.79
CA TYR A 457 -4.53 -17.57 3.25
C TYR A 457 -3.11 -17.17 3.69
N ASN A 458 -2.07 -17.70 3.04
CA ASN A 458 -0.69 -17.38 3.41
C ASN A 458 -0.33 -15.94 3.07
N ALA A 459 -0.67 -15.45 1.87
CA ALA A 459 -0.58 -14.03 1.54
C ALA A 459 -1.25 -13.14 2.59
N GLU A 460 -2.43 -13.53 3.08
CA GLU A 460 -3.15 -12.78 4.08
C GLU A 460 -2.50 -12.82 5.47
N LEU A 461 -1.93 -13.97 5.87
CA LEU A 461 -1.11 -14.07 7.08
C LEU A 461 0.09 -13.11 7.01
N LEU A 462 0.80 -13.11 5.88
CA LEU A 462 1.94 -12.20 5.65
C LEU A 462 1.48 -10.74 5.71
N ALA A 463 0.33 -10.41 5.12
CA ALA A 463 -0.27 -9.07 5.12
C ALA A 463 -0.67 -8.59 6.52
N HIS A 464 -1.00 -9.50 7.43
CA HIS A 464 -1.22 -9.17 8.84
C HIS A 464 0.10 -8.96 9.60
N ILE A 465 1.15 -9.72 9.28
CA ILE A 465 2.46 -9.61 9.93
C ILE A 465 3.14 -8.28 9.58
N VAL A 466 3.12 -7.87 8.31
CA VAL A 466 3.73 -6.60 7.86
C VAL A 466 2.89 -5.36 8.19
N GLY A 467 1.67 -5.55 8.69
CA GLY A 467 0.79 -4.47 9.14
C GLY A 467 0.37 -3.49 8.05
N GLU A 468 -0.22 -2.38 8.47
CA GLU A 468 -0.92 -1.42 7.60
C GLU A 468 -0.04 -0.74 6.54
N ARG A 469 1.24 -0.54 6.86
CA ARG A 469 2.20 0.10 5.96
C ARG A 469 2.93 -0.87 5.04
N GLY A 470 2.79 -2.18 5.30
CA GLY A 470 3.40 -3.21 4.48
C GLY A 470 2.48 -3.66 3.35
N ARG A 471 3.05 -4.37 2.39
CA ARG A 471 2.29 -4.89 1.23
C ARG A 471 2.73 -6.31 0.89
N VAL A 472 1.79 -7.09 0.37
CA VAL A 472 2.08 -8.45 -0.11
C VAL A 472 1.68 -8.56 -1.58
N VAL A 473 2.63 -8.99 -2.41
CA VAL A 473 2.38 -9.38 -3.80
C VAL A 473 2.41 -10.90 -3.84
N THR A 474 1.38 -11.53 -4.39
CA THR A 474 1.36 -12.98 -4.61
C THR A 474 1.20 -13.28 -6.08
N VAL A 475 2.01 -14.21 -6.61
CA VAL A 475 2.03 -14.58 -8.03
C VAL A 475 1.63 -16.03 -8.18
N ASP A 476 0.73 -16.32 -9.12
CA ASP A 476 0.40 -17.69 -9.52
C ASP A 476 0.21 -17.80 -11.03
N LEU A 477 0.54 -18.96 -11.58
CA LEU A 477 0.45 -19.25 -13.01
C LEU A 477 -0.97 -19.62 -13.44
N ASP A 478 -1.81 -20.10 -12.50
CA ASP A 478 -3.16 -20.57 -12.77
C ASP A 478 -4.18 -19.42 -12.61
N PRO A 479 -4.86 -18.99 -13.70
CA PRO A 479 -5.88 -17.95 -13.63
C PRO A 479 -6.98 -18.23 -12.61
N TYR A 480 -7.36 -19.51 -12.42
CA TYR A 480 -8.38 -19.89 -11.44
C TYR A 480 -7.89 -19.61 -10.01
N VAL A 481 -6.64 -19.95 -9.71
CA VAL A 481 -6.04 -19.73 -8.39
C VAL A 481 -5.89 -18.23 -8.10
N VAL A 482 -5.50 -17.43 -9.09
CA VAL A 482 -5.41 -15.97 -8.96
C VAL A 482 -6.79 -15.37 -8.72
N GLN A 483 -7.81 -15.73 -9.51
CA GLN A 483 -9.18 -15.24 -9.34
C GLN A 483 -9.75 -15.63 -7.98
N ARG A 484 -9.54 -16.88 -7.56
CA ARG A 484 -9.90 -17.38 -6.23
C ARG A 484 -9.25 -16.53 -5.14
N THR A 485 -7.95 -16.28 -5.25
CA THR A 485 -7.21 -15.50 -4.26
C THR A 485 -7.73 -14.07 -4.18
N ARG A 486 -7.92 -13.40 -5.31
CA ARG A 486 -8.50 -12.04 -5.35
C ARG A 486 -9.85 -11.99 -4.66
N ARG A 487 -10.74 -12.94 -4.97
CA ARG A 487 -12.06 -13.04 -4.33
C ARG A 487 -11.93 -13.22 -2.81
N LEU A 488 -11.19 -14.22 -2.36
CA LEU A 488 -11.15 -14.59 -0.93
C LEU A 488 -10.40 -13.56 -0.08
N CYS A 489 -9.33 -12.93 -0.61
CA CYS A 489 -8.67 -11.81 0.06
C CYS A 489 -9.53 -10.54 0.09
N ALA A 490 -10.37 -10.32 -0.91
CA ALA A 490 -11.33 -9.21 -0.92
C ALA A 490 -12.51 -9.45 0.06
N GLU A 491 -12.99 -10.69 0.16
CA GLU A 491 -14.11 -11.08 1.03
C GLU A 491 -13.71 -11.20 2.51
N ALA A 492 -12.53 -11.78 2.78
CA ALA A 492 -12.12 -12.21 4.12
C ALA A 492 -10.73 -11.73 4.55
N GLY A 493 -10.04 -10.99 3.68
CA GLY A 493 -8.70 -10.47 3.91
C GLY A 493 -8.68 -8.99 4.24
N SER A 494 -7.47 -8.45 4.30
CA SER A 494 -7.20 -7.07 4.74
C SER A 494 -7.15 -6.05 3.61
N GLY A 495 -7.35 -6.48 2.35
CA GLY A 495 -7.21 -5.64 1.16
C GLY A 495 -5.77 -5.28 0.79
N ARG A 496 -4.75 -5.79 1.51
CA ARG A 496 -3.32 -5.49 1.28
C ARG A 496 -2.60 -6.50 0.37
N VAL A 497 -3.31 -7.53 -0.08
CA VAL A 497 -2.77 -8.56 -0.96
C VAL A 497 -3.05 -8.20 -2.42
N THR A 498 -2.00 -8.07 -3.22
CA THR A 498 -2.10 -7.94 -4.67
C THR A 498 -1.79 -9.28 -5.32
N ALA A 499 -2.82 -9.96 -5.84
CA ALA A 499 -2.64 -11.21 -6.58
C ALA A 499 -2.44 -10.96 -8.09
N VAL A 500 -1.36 -11.52 -8.62
CA VAL A 500 -0.87 -11.31 -9.98
C VAL A 500 -0.86 -12.64 -10.73
N LEU A 501 -1.38 -12.65 -11.95
CA LEU A 501 -1.26 -13.78 -12.87
C LEU A 501 0.09 -13.70 -13.56
N GLY A 502 0.91 -14.74 -13.39
CA GLY A 502 2.24 -14.79 -14.01
C GLY A 502 3.04 -16.03 -13.62
N ASP A 503 4.14 -16.25 -14.34
CA ASP A 503 5.11 -17.28 -13.99
C ASP A 503 5.94 -16.83 -12.79
N GLY A 504 5.75 -17.53 -11.67
CA GLY A 504 6.45 -17.31 -10.41
C GLY A 504 7.97 -17.37 -10.50
N GLY A 505 8.53 -18.13 -11.46
CA GLY A 505 9.97 -18.17 -11.71
C GLY A 505 10.55 -16.83 -12.20
N ARG A 506 9.70 -15.90 -12.66
CA ARG A 506 10.09 -14.53 -13.03
C ARG A 506 9.90 -13.52 -11.89
N GLY A 507 9.45 -13.97 -10.72
CA GLY A 507 9.05 -13.11 -9.61
C GLY A 507 7.87 -12.20 -10.00
N ALA A 508 7.92 -10.93 -9.58
CA ALA A 508 6.88 -9.94 -9.85
C ALA A 508 7.49 -8.62 -10.39
N PRO A 509 8.05 -8.61 -11.61
CA PRO A 509 8.87 -7.52 -12.12
C PRO A 509 8.16 -6.16 -12.17
N ALA A 510 6.84 -6.14 -12.38
CA ALA A 510 6.03 -4.91 -12.39
C ALA A 510 5.68 -4.37 -10.99
N HIS A 511 6.05 -5.08 -9.92
CA HIS A 511 5.65 -4.77 -8.54
C HIS A 511 6.82 -4.68 -7.56
N VAL A 512 8.06 -4.74 -8.05
CA VAL A 512 9.28 -4.71 -7.22
C VAL A 512 9.42 -3.33 -6.55
N PRO A 513 9.60 -3.27 -5.22
CA PRO A 513 9.94 -2.01 -4.54
C PRO A 513 11.30 -1.46 -5.00
N ALA A 514 11.55 -0.16 -4.79
CA ALA A 514 12.82 0.48 -5.16
C ALA A 514 14.08 -0.18 -4.54
N GLY A 515 13.93 -0.86 -3.40
CA GLY A 515 15.01 -1.60 -2.72
C GLY A 515 14.94 -3.13 -2.86
N GLY A 516 14.02 -3.66 -3.66
CA GLY A 516 13.67 -5.09 -3.66
C GLY A 516 12.68 -5.46 -2.56
N PHE A 517 12.20 -6.70 -2.57
CA PHE A 517 11.32 -7.27 -1.55
C PHE A 517 12.11 -7.60 -0.29
N ASP A 518 11.59 -7.22 0.87
CA ASP A 518 12.21 -7.49 2.17
C ASP A 518 12.19 -9.00 2.52
N GLY A 519 11.21 -9.72 1.97
CA GLY A 519 11.12 -11.17 2.05
C GLY A 519 10.46 -11.78 0.83
N ILE A 520 10.89 -12.98 0.45
CA ILE A 520 10.29 -13.78 -0.62
C ILE A 520 9.97 -15.16 -0.07
N VAL A 521 8.78 -15.68 -0.34
CA VAL A 521 8.39 -17.03 0.02
C VAL A 521 7.83 -17.78 -1.17
N ILE A 522 8.32 -19.00 -1.39
CA ILE A 522 7.86 -19.89 -2.44
C ILE A 522 7.00 -20.98 -1.77
N THR A 523 5.82 -21.26 -2.31
CA THR A 523 4.85 -22.21 -1.73
C THR A 523 4.60 -23.42 -2.64
N HIS A 524 5.59 -23.75 -3.46
CA HIS A 524 5.69 -24.98 -4.24
C HIS A 524 7.12 -25.53 -4.19
N THR A 525 7.29 -26.80 -4.55
CA THR A 525 8.61 -27.43 -4.66
C THR A 525 9.34 -26.86 -5.87
N ALA A 526 10.50 -26.23 -5.63
CA ALA A 526 11.40 -25.71 -6.63
C ALA A 526 12.60 -26.66 -6.80
N THR A 527 12.99 -26.94 -8.04
CA THR A 527 14.16 -27.77 -8.36
C THR A 527 15.47 -26.99 -8.41
N ASP A 528 15.37 -25.66 -8.49
CA ASP A 528 16.47 -24.70 -8.62
C ASP A 528 16.04 -23.35 -8.02
N ILE A 529 17.00 -22.43 -7.80
CA ILE A 529 16.74 -21.06 -7.38
C ILE A 529 16.67 -20.16 -8.60
N ALA A 530 15.49 -19.60 -8.87
CA ALA A 530 15.32 -18.70 -10.01
C ALA A 530 16.14 -17.41 -9.81
N PRO A 531 16.84 -16.92 -10.86
CA PRO A 531 17.62 -15.68 -10.77
C PRO A 531 16.77 -14.48 -10.30
N ALA A 532 15.51 -14.41 -10.78
CA ALA A 532 14.58 -13.36 -10.42
C ALA A 532 14.29 -13.28 -8.91
N TRP A 533 14.31 -14.41 -8.19
CA TRP A 533 14.09 -14.40 -6.75
C TRP A 533 15.26 -13.75 -6.01
N ARG A 534 16.49 -14.05 -6.41
CA ARG A 534 17.68 -13.37 -5.87
C ARG A 534 17.69 -11.89 -6.25
N ASP A 535 17.47 -11.60 -7.52
CA ASP A 535 17.64 -10.24 -8.07
C ASP A 535 16.55 -9.27 -7.55
N GLN A 536 15.36 -9.78 -7.22
CA GLN A 536 14.26 -8.98 -6.66
C GLN A 536 14.24 -8.96 -5.12
N LEU A 537 15.04 -9.77 -4.43
CA LEU A 537 15.15 -9.77 -2.97
C LEU A 537 16.05 -8.63 -2.51
N ALA A 538 15.66 -7.90 -1.48
CA ALA A 538 16.47 -6.85 -0.87
C ALA A 538 17.77 -7.44 -0.26
N GLU A 539 18.82 -6.62 -0.18
CA GLU A 539 20.05 -6.99 0.52
C GLU A 539 19.75 -7.29 2.00
N GLY A 540 20.24 -8.42 2.53
CA GLY A 540 19.91 -8.89 3.87
C GLY A 540 18.49 -9.45 4.02
N GLY A 541 17.67 -9.41 2.96
CA GLY A 541 16.35 -10.03 2.91
C GLY A 541 16.42 -11.56 2.93
N ARG A 542 15.29 -12.21 3.21
CA ARG A 542 15.19 -13.67 3.29
C ARG A 542 14.29 -14.26 2.21
N LEU A 543 14.80 -15.30 1.55
CA LEU A 543 14.06 -16.20 0.68
C LEU A 543 13.77 -17.50 1.44
N VAL A 544 12.50 -17.85 1.59
CA VAL A 544 12.08 -19.15 2.14
C VAL A 544 11.52 -20.00 1.02
N VAL A 545 12.15 -21.12 0.72
CA VAL A 545 11.85 -21.92 -0.48
C VAL A 545 11.86 -23.42 -0.19
N PRO A 546 10.79 -24.16 -0.54
CA PRO A 546 10.81 -25.61 -0.62
C PRO A 546 11.71 -26.06 -1.79
N LEU A 547 12.96 -26.39 -1.49
CA LEU A 547 13.99 -26.74 -2.46
C LEU A 547 14.16 -28.26 -2.54
N GLU A 548 14.17 -28.80 -3.75
CA GLU A 548 14.40 -30.22 -4.03
C GLU A 548 15.89 -30.52 -4.24
N ILE A 549 16.43 -31.44 -3.42
CA ILE A 549 17.80 -31.94 -3.51
C ILE A 549 17.74 -33.47 -3.67
N GLY A 550 18.05 -33.98 -4.86
CA GLY A 550 17.99 -35.41 -5.18
C GLY A 550 16.62 -36.05 -4.93
N GLY A 551 15.53 -35.33 -5.20
CA GLY A 551 14.16 -35.82 -4.96
C GLY A 551 13.66 -35.70 -3.53
N TYR A 552 14.41 -35.04 -2.64
CA TYR A 552 13.98 -34.72 -1.29
C TYR A 552 13.74 -33.22 -1.15
N THR A 553 12.54 -32.85 -0.71
CA THR A 553 12.17 -31.44 -0.50
C THR A 553 12.47 -31.00 0.93
N ARG A 554 13.12 -29.85 1.08
CA ARG A 554 13.27 -29.13 2.36
C ARG A 554 12.88 -27.68 2.18
N SER A 555 12.19 -27.09 3.13
CA SER A 555 12.04 -25.64 3.19
C SER A 555 13.36 -25.08 3.70
N VAL A 556 14.05 -24.31 2.86
CA VAL A 556 15.33 -23.69 3.18
C VAL A 556 15.13 -22.19 3.29
N THR A 557 15.62 -21.62 4.39
CA THR A 557 15.69 -20.17 4.56
C THR A 557 17.06 -19.68 4.12
N LEU A 558 17.07 -18.80 3.14
CA LEU A 558 18.25 -18.26 2.49
C LEU A 558 18.32 -16.73 2.72
N VAL A 559 19.43 -16.21 3.22
CA VAL A 559 19.67 -14.77 3.36
C VAL A 559 20.54 -14.25 2.22
N ARG A 560 20.14 -13.13 1.62
CA ARG A 560 20.93 -12.47 0.55
C ARG A 560 22.10 -11.69 1.12
N ARG A 561 23.30 -11.93 0.58
CA ARG A 561 24.50 -11.14 0.80
C ARG A 561 25.21 -10.92 -0.54
N GLY A 562 24.97 -9.77 -1.17
CA GLY A 562 25.40 -9.51 -2.54
C GLY A 562 24.72 -10.46 -3.55
N ASP A 563 25.53 -11.17 -4.33
CA ASP A 563 25.05 -12.13 -5.35
C ASP A 563 24.90 -13.56 -4.83
N THR A 564 25.23 -13.81 -3.57
CA THR A 564 25.18 -15.13 -2.94
C THR A 564 24.04 -15.20 -1.93
N LEU A 565 23.36 -16.35 -1.89
CA LEU A 565 22.37 -16.66 -0.86
C LEU A 565 22.96 -17.68 0.13
N TYR A 566 22.79 -17.47 1.42
CA TYR A 566 23.31 -18.35 2.48
C TYR A 566 22.19 -18.99 3.29
N ALA A 567 22.24 -20.31 3.48
CA ALA A 567 21.24 -21.02 4.27
C ALA A 567 21.38 -20.74 5.77
N GLU A 568 20.28 -20.34 6.41
CA GLU A 568 20.18 -20.12 7.86
C GLU A 568 19.34 -21.20 8.56
N HIS A 569 18.35 -21.79 7.86
CA HIS A 569 17.40 -22.73 8.47
C HIS A 569 16.90 -23.79 7.47
N TRP A 570 16.55 -24.97 7.98
CA TRP A 570 16.06 -26.12 7.23
C TRP A 570 14.86 -26.75 7.94
N THR A 571 13.77 -26.94 7.21
CA THR A 571 12.56 -27.62 7.72
C THR A 571 12.16 -28.75 6.76
N TYR A 572 11.85 -29.93 7.31
CA TYR A 572 11.26 -31.01 6.52
C TYR A 572 9.85 -30.64 6.05
N CYS A 573 9.57 -30.76 4.75
CA CYS A 573 8.25 -30.43 4.21
C CYS A 573 7.95 -31.18 2.90
N GLY A 574 6.66 -31.19 2.54
CA GLY A 574 6.19 -31.59 1.21
C GLY A 574 5.33 -30.48 0.60
N PHE A 575 5.48 -30.25 -0.70
CA PHE A 575 4.72 -29.26 -1.46
C PHE A 575 4.37 -29.79 -2.84
N VAL A 576 3.33 -29.23 -3.47
CA VAL A 576 3.04 -29.46 -4.90
C VAL A 576 4.24 -29.04 -5.76
N ARG A 577 4.41 -29.66 -6.93
CA ARG A 577 5.54 -29.37 -7.83
C ARG A 577 5.32 -28.07 -8.60
N ASP A 578 6.42 -27.39 -8.92
CA ASP A 578 6.43 -26.28 -9.87
C ASP A 578 5.86 -26.69 -11.24
N ARG A 579 5.15 -25.76 -11.88
CA ARG A 579 4.54 -25.91 -13.21
C ARG A 579 4.91 -24.76 -14.16
N GLY A 580 5.73 -23.79 -13.71
CA GLY A 580 6.20 -22.67 -14.52
C GLY A 580 7.20 -23.09 -15.61
N ALA A 581 7.75 -22.13 -16.34
CA ALA A 581 8.72 -22.41 -17.42
C ALA A 581 10.03 -23.06 -16.91
N ALA A 582 10.34 -22.85 -15.63
CA ALA A 582 11.47 -23.48 -14.95
C ALA A 582 11.17 -24.91 -14.47
N ALA A 583 9.91 -25.37 -14.54
CA ALA A 583 9.55 -26.72 -14.14
C ALA A 583 10.34 -27.77 -14.93
N ARG A 584 10.68 -28.85 -14.25
CA ARG A 584 11.45 -29.96 -14.82
C ARG A 584 10.79 -31.27 -14.47
N THR A 585 10.77 -32.17 -15.44
CA THR A 585 10.50 -33.59 -15.22
C THR A 585 11.83 -34.30 -15.07
N ALA A 586 11.96 -35.11 -14.01
CA ALA A 586 13.13 -35.96 -13.86
C ALA A 586 13.16 -37.00 -14.99
N PRO A 587 14.29 -37.17 -15.70
CA PRO A 587 14.50 -38.34 -16.56
C PRO A 587 14.17 -39.61 -15.79
N MET A 588 13.42 -40.51 -16.43
CA MET A 588 13.06 -41.79 -15.83
C MET A 588 13.19 -42.94 -16.81
N VAL A 589 13.55 -44.11 -16.28
CA VAL A 589 13.60 -45.37 -17.01
C VAL A 589 12.78 -46.41 -16.26
N ARG A 590 11.90 -47.11 -16.99
CA ARG A 590 11.15 -48.25 -16.48
C ARG A 590 11.89 -49.54 -16.83
N LEU A 591 12.21 -50.32 -15.80
CA LEU A 591 12.94 -51.58 -15.88
C LEU A 591 12.02 -52.74 -15.48
N ALA A 592 12.40 -53.96 -15.86
CA ALA A 592 11.72 -55.19 -15.47
C ALA A 592 10.21 -55.16 -15.78
N GLY A 593 9.86 -54.73 -17.00
CA GLY A 593 8.46 -54.64 -17.45
C GLY A 593 7.64 -53.57 -16.72
N GLY A 594 8.28 -52.59 -16.07
CA GLY A 594 7.63 -51.53 -15.29
C GLY A 594 7.55 -51.80 -13.78
N ALA A 595 8.14 -52.90 -13.30
CA ALA A 595 8.19 -53.22 -11.88
C ALA A 595 9.14 -52.31 -11.09
N VAL A 596 10.10 -51.66 -11.75
CA VAL A 596 11.00 -50.66 -11.16
C VAL A 596 11.10 -49.43 -12.06
N THR A 597 10.90 -48.25 -11.48
CA THR A 597 11.15 -46.97 -12.16
C THR A 597 12.33 -46.28 -11.51
N VAL A 598 13.38 -46.02 -12.29
CA VAL A 598 14.55 -45.24 -11.86
C VAL A 598 14.34 -43.79 -12.27
N ARG A 599 14.58 -42.83 -11.36
CA ARG A 599 14.42 -41.39 -11.59
C ARG A 599 15.67 -40.61 -11.22
N TRP A 600 16.15 -39.74 -12.09
CA TRP A 600 17.28 -38.85 -11.84
C TRP A 600 16.80 -37.42 -11.64
N GLU A 601 16.50 -37.06 -10.39
CA GLU A 601 15.93 -35.74 -10.07
C GLU A 601 16.94 -34.59 -10.29
N ASN A 602 18.24 -34.89 -10.39
CA ASN A 602 19.28 -33.92 -10.76
C ASN A 602 19.42 -33.73 -12.30
N GLY A 603 18.65 -34.47 -13.11
CA GLY A 603 18.56 -34.26 -14.57
C GLY A 603 19.60 -34.98 -15.43
N VAL A 604 20.63 -35.62 -14.84
CA VAL A 604 21.62 -36.40 -15.58
C VAL A 604 21.29 -37.90 -15.47
N PRO A 605 20.79 -38.55 -16.53
CA PRO A 605 20.50 -39.98 -16.50
C PRO A 605 21.80 -40.80 -16.43
N GLY A 606 21.79 -41.85 -15.61
CA GLY A 606 22.87 -42.84 -15.54
C GLY A 606 22.71 -43.95 -16.59
N ASP A 607 23.77 -44.73 -16.79
CA ASP A 607 23.74 -45.90 -17.69
C ASP A 607 22.84 -47.00 -17.14
N THR A 608 21.79 -47.35 -17.89
CA THR A 608 20.85 -48.41 -17.54
C THR A 608 21.04 -49.69 -18.34
N GLY A 609 22.04 -49.73 -19.23
CA GLY A 609 22.37 -50.92 -20.01
C GLY A 609 22.59 -52.13 -19.11
N GLY A 610 21.89 -53.23 -19.37
CA GLY A 610 22.02 -54.46 -18.57
C GLY A 610 21.27 -54.48 -17.24
N LEU A 611 20.69 -53.37 -16.76
CA LEU A 611 19.96 -53.36 -15.48
C LEU A 611 18.73 -54.28 -15.48
N ASP A 612 18.06 -54.42 -16.62
CA ASP A 612 16.92 -55.33 -16.75
C ASP A 612 17.32 -56.78 -16.47
N GLU A 613 18.49 -57.21 -16.96
CA GLU A 613 19.05 -58.54 -16.69
C GLU A 613 19.57 -58.63 -15.25
N ALA A 614 20.27 -57.60 -14.78
CA ALA A 614 20.80 -57.53 -13.43
C ALA A 614 19.71 -57.70 -12.36
N LEU A 615 18.54 -57.07 -12.54
CA LEU A 615 17.39 -57.17 -11.63
C LEU A 615 16.77 -58.57 -11.58
N ARG A 616 16.96 -59.40 -12.62
CA ARG A 616 16.53 -60.81 -12.63
C ARG A 616 17.59 -61.75 -12.01
N GLY A 617 18.81 -61.25 -11.84
CA GLY A 617 19.93 -61.96 -11.24
C GLY A 617 19.88 -62.01 -9.71
N PRO A 618 20.88 -62.63 -9.08
CA PRO A 618 20.95 -62.71 -7.62
C PRO A 618 21.12 -61.33 -6.99
N ARG A 619 20.39 -61.09 -5.90
CA ARG A 619 20.54 -59.90 -5.05
C ARG A 619 21.76 -60.05 -4.16
N HIS A 620 22.63 -59.05 -4.17
CA HIS A 620 23.67 -58.88 -3.16
C HIS A 620 23.12 -58.04 -1.99
N GLU A 621 23.38 -58.48 -0.76
CA GLU A 621 22.94 -57.77 0.45
C GLU A 621 24.16 -57.43 1.30
N LEU A 622 24.22 -56.18 1.76
CA LEU A 622 25.30 -55.69 2.61
C LEU A 622 24.73 -54.92 3.80
N ALA A 623 24.99 -55.43 5.00
CA ALA A 623 24.71 -54.72 6.24
C ALA A 623 25.58 -53.45 6.34
N THR A 624 24.98 -52.32 6.69
CA THR A 624 25.76 -51.08 6.92
C THR A 624 26.47 -51.09 8.27
N GLY A 625 26.01 -51.92 9.22
CA GLY A 625 26.42 -51.92 10.63
C GLY A 625 25.67 -50.89 11.48
N LEU A 626 24.82 -50.07 10.85
CA LEU A 626 24.04 -49.06 11.54
C LEU A 626 22.71 -49.63 12.04
N VAL A 627 22.59 -49.76 13.36
CA VAL A 627 21.36 -50.16 14.06
C VAL A 627 20.75 -48.96 14.75
N VAL A 628 19.46 -48.70 14.47
CA VAL A 628 18.68 -47.63 15.09
C VAL A 628 17.52 -48.19 15.91
N ALA A 629 17.16 -47.46 16.96
CA ALA A 629 16.06 -47.80 17.87
C ALA A 629 14.79 -47.02 17.49
N GLY A 630 13.68 -47.74 17.37
CA GLY A 630 12.36 -47.16 17.13
C GLY A 630 12.26 -46.25 15.90
N PRO A 631 11.29 -45.31 15.89
CA PRO A 631 11.18 -44.34 14.81
C PRO A 631 12.40 -43.40 14.85
N PHE A 632 13.17 -43.42 13.77
CA PHE A 632 14.44 -42.71 13.66
C PHE A 632 14.39 -41.71 12.51
N ASN A 633 14.85 -40.48 12.76
CA ASN A 633 14.93 -39.45 11.73
C ASN A 633 16.26 -39.60 10.97
N PHE A 634 16.19 -39.94 9.69
CA PHE A 634 17.33 -40.04 8.77
C PHE A 634 17.22 -39.03 7.61
N GLU A 635 16.52 -37.92 7.82
CA GLU A 635 16.31 -36.90 6.81
C GLU A 635 17.61 -36.24 6.32
N THR A 636 18.64 -36.14 7.17
CA THR A 636 19.94 -35.61 6.78
C THR A 636 20.74 -36.63 5.97
N LEU A 637 20.55 -37.94 6.19
CA LEU A 637 21.14 -39.00 5.36
C LEU A 637 20.63 -38.91 3.92
N GLN A 638 19.35 -38.57 3.74
CA GLN A 638 18.74 -38.39 2.42
C GLN A 638 19.47 -37.30 1.62
N VAL A 639 19.64 -36.11 2.21
CA VAL A 639 20.33 -34.98 1.56
C VAL A 639 21.83 -35.25 1.42
N PHE A 640 22.46 -35.91 2.40
CA PHE A 640 23.87 -36.29 2.34
C PHE A 640 24.15 -37.25 1.20
N ALA A 641 23.37 -38.33 1.07
CA ALA A 641 23.50 -39.29 -0.03
C ALA A 641 23.26 -38.60 -1.38
N ALA A 642 22.20 -37.79 -1.48
CA ALA A 642 21.86 -37.06 -2.70
C ALA A 642 22.92 -36.06 -3.17
N SER A 643 23.70 -35.50 -2.24
CA SER A 643 24.73 -34.50 -2.55
C SER A 643 26.13 -35.09 -2.72
N THR A 644 26.38 -36.31 -2.23
CA THR A 644 27.75 -36.85 -2.15
C THR A 644 27.98 -38.14 -2.92
N LEU A 645 26.93 -38.84 -3.34
CA LEU A 645 27.06 -40.07 -4.11
C LEU A 645 26.96 -39.81 -5.62
N ALA A 646 28.03 -40.18 -6.33
CA ALA A 646 28.00 -40.22 -7.79
C ALA A 646 27.00 -41.29 -8.29
N GLY A 647 26.22 -40.93 -9.30
CA GLY A 647 25.18 -41.78 -9.89
C GLY A 647 23.90 -41.87 -9.05
N PHE A 648 23.70 -40.95 -8.08
CA PHE A 648 22.52 -40.95 -7.23
C PHE A 648 21.21 -40.82 -8.03
N CYS A 649 20.22 -41.63 -7.66
CA CYS A 649 18.88 -41.66 -8.24
C CYS A 649 17.84 -42.12 -7.21
N ARG A 650 16.55 -41.97 -7.54
CA ARG A 650 15.42 -42.48 -6.77
C ARG A 650 14.81 -43.70 -7.47
N LEU A 651 14.46 -44.73 -6.71
CA LEU A 651 13.70 -45.87 -7.22
C LEU A 651 12.27 -45.77 -6.77
N THR A 652 11.33 -46.02 -7.67
CA THR A 652 9.91 -46.12 -7.35
C THR A 652 9.36 -47.43 -7.87
N VAL A 653 8.67 -48.18 -7.02
CA VAL A 653 8.10 -49.50 -7.37
C VAL A 653 6.60 -49.57 -7.04
N PRO A 654 5.82 -50.37 -7.80
CA PRO A 654 4.44 -50.66 -7.45
C PRO A 654 4.30 -51.37 -6.10
N ASP A 655 3.11 -51.27 -5.51
CA ASP A 655 2.77 -51.94 -4.26
C ASP A 655 2.94 -53.47 -4.37
N GLY A 656 3.67 -54.07 -3.43
CA GLY A 656 3.90 -55.52 -3.40
C GLY A 656 5.04 -56.04 -4.28
N SER A 657 5.88 -55.15 -4.86
CA SER A 657 7.07 -55.56 -5.61
C SER A 657 8.09 -56.28 -4.72
N GLU A 658 8.55 -57.47 -5.15
CA GLU A 658 9.58 -58.26 -4.46
C GLU A 658 11.02 -57.84 -4.85
N LEU A 659 11.16 -57.05 -5.93
CA LEU A 659 12.45 -56.62 -6.47
C LEU A 659 13.10 -55.50 -5.63
N VAL A 660 12.28 -54.57 -5.13
CA VAL A 660 12.75 -53.47 -4.28
C VAL A 660 11.90 -53.42 -3.03
N ALA A 661 12.55 -53.58 -1.87
CA ALA A 661 11.85 -53.69 -0.59
C ALA A 661 11.14 -52.40 -0.15
N GLN A 662 11.54 -51.24 -0.69
CA GLN A 662 11.01 -49.93 -0.36
C GLN A 662 10.26 -49.34 -1.55
N ARG A 663 9.09 -48.74 -1.32
CA ARG A 663 8.30 -48.08 -2.39
C ARG A 663 9.03 -46.92 -3.05
N ASP A 664 9.82 -46.17 -2.27
CA ASP A 664 10.60 -45.03 -2.75
C ASP A 664 12.00 -44.98 -2.12
N ALA A 665 13.01 -45.55 -2.80
CA ALA A 665 14.35 -45.80 -2.24
C ALA A 665 15.41 -44.83 -2.76
N ALA A 666 16.40 -44.52 -1.91
CA ALA A 666 17.63 -43.86 -2.35
C ALA A 666 18.52 -44.90 -3.03
N ALA A 667 19.06 -44.59 -4.20
CA ALA A 667 19.84 -45.54 -5.00
C ALA A 667 21.02 -44.86 -5.71
N ILE A 668 21.94 -45.70 -6.17
CA ILE A 668 23.00 -45.32 -7.11
C ILE A 668 23.00 -46.30 -8.28
N VAL A 669 23.17 -45.75 -9.49
CA VAL A 669 23.34 -46.51 -10.73
C VAL A 669 24.70 -46.17 -11.33
N ALA A 670 25.47 -47.20 -11.68
CA ALA A 670 26.69 -47.09 -12.46
C ALA A 670 27.04 -48.46 -13.07
N ASP A 671 27.69 -48.44 -14.25
CA ASP A 671 28.23 -49.63 -14.91
C ASP A 671 27.21 -50.79 -15.04
N GLY A 672 26.00 -50.46 -15.51
CA GLY A 672 24.90 -51.43 -15.66
C GLY A 672 24.45 -52.13 -14.38
N SER A 673 24.78 -51.54 -13.21
CA SER A 673 24.52 -52.10 -11.88
C SER A 673 23.79 -51.08 -11.00
N LEU A 674 23.07 -51.58 -10.00
CA LEU A 674 22.21 -50.78 -9.13
C LEU A 674 22.45 -51.15 -7.67
N ALA A 675 22.53 -50.17 -6.78
CA ALA A 675 22.48 -50.39 -5.33
C ALA A 675 21.51 -49.41 -4.67
N TYR A 676 20.69 -49.87 -3.72
CA TYR A 676 19.71 -49.03 -3.02
C TYR A 676 19.70 -49.28 -1.51
N LEU A 677 19.36 -48.23 -0.77
CA LEU A 677 19.22 -48.24 0.68
C LEU A 677 17.86 -48.80 1.07
N THR A 678 17.88 -49.76 1.99
CA THR A 678 16.69 -50.29 2.68
C THR A 678 16.99 -50.45 4.17
N HIS A 679 16.01 -50.91 4.93
CA HIS A 679 16.17 -51.22 6.33
C HIS A 679 15.41 -52.50 6.69
N VAL A 680 16.01 -53.29 7.57
CA VAL A 680 15.47 -54.59 8.02
C VAL A 680 15.24 -54.53 9.52
N LYS A 681 14.05 -54.94 9.94
CA LYS A 681 13.71 -55.02 11.37
C LYS A 681 14.39 -56.26 11.97
N ILE A 682 15.45 -56.04 12.73
CA ILE A 682 16.23 -57.12 13.37
C ILE A 682 15.66 -57.54 14.73
N HIS A 683 14.91 -56.66 15.39
CA HIS A 683 14.19 -56.98 16.63
C HIS A 683 12.86 -56.24 16.71
N GLY A 684 11.80 -56.97 17.06
CA GLY A 684 10.47 -56.41 17.31
C GLY A 684 10.12 -56.40 18.78
N ALA A 685 9.78 -55.22 19.29
CA ALA A 685 9.19 -55.05 20.61
C ALA A 685 7.72 -54.55 20.48
N PRO A 686 6.88 -54.78 21.50
CA PRO A 686 5.51 -54.24 21.56
C PRO A 686 5.49 -52.71 21.48
N GLU A 687 6.46 -52.06 22.13
CA GLU A 687 6.65 -50.62 22.03
C GLU A 687 7.58 -50.25 20.86
N PRO A 688 7.24 -49.23 20.05
CA PRO A 688 8.07 -48.81 18.92
C PRO A 688 9.52 -48.51 19.32
N ALA A 689 9.75 -47.84 20.45
CA ALA A 689 11.08 -47.50 20.96
C ALA A 689 11.97 -48.73 21.28
N GLY A 690 11.36 -49.87 21.59
CA GLY A 690 12.07 -51.13 21.84
C GLY A 690 12.46 -51.89 20.58
N SER A 691 11.84 -51.57 19.43
CA SER A 691 12.20 -52.21 18.16
C SER A 691 13.60 -51.75 17.70
N ARG A 692 14.32 -52.62 17.01
CA ARG A 692 15.63 -52.33 16.41
C ARG A 692 15.59 -52.62 14.92
N THR A 693 16.14 -51.69 14.16
CA THR A 693 16.18 -51.73 12.71
C THR A 693 17.61 -51.47 12.25
N GLU A 694 18.10 -52.29 11.35
CA GLU A 694 19.42 -52.11 10.74
C GLU A 694 19.28 -51.62 9.30
N PHE A 695 20.12 -50.68 8.88
CA PHE A 695 20.18 -50.24 7.48
C PHE A 695 20.98 -51.24 6.63
N TYR A 696 20.43 -51.57 5.46
CA TYR A 696 21.01 -52.51 4.50
C TYR A 696 21.14 -51.85 3.13
N ILE A 697 22.13 -52.28 2.36
CA ILE A 697 22.22 -52.00 0.93
C ILE A 697 21.90 -53.28 0.17
N HIS A 698 20.92 -53.20 -0.71
CA HIS A 698 20.62 -54.24 -1.68
C HIS A 698 21.17 -53.82 -3.05
N ALA A 699 21.85 -54.72 -3.75
CA ALA A 699 22.49 -54.42 -5.02
C ALA A 699 22.32 -55.54 -6.06
N TYR A 700 22.39 -55.15 -7.33
CA TYR A 700 22.22 -55.99 -8.51
C TYR A 700 23.26 -55.65 -9.56
N GLY A 701 23.62 -56.64 -10.39
CA GLY A 701 24.56 -56.49 -11.49
C GLY A 701 26.01 -56.79 -11.11
N ALA A 702 26.89 -56.85 -12.11
CA ALA A 702 28.29 -57.27 -11.94
C ALA A 702 29.09 -56.33 -11.00
N ALA A 703 28.80 -55.02 -11.04
CA ALA A 703 29.41 -54.03 -10.13
C ALA A 703 28.62 -53.85 -8.82
N GLY A 704 27.52 -54.61 -8.62
CA GLY A 704 26.63 -54.51 -7.46
C GLY A 704 27.35 -54.53 -6.10
N PRO A 705 28.29 -55.47 -5.83
CA PRO A 705 29.03 -55.50 -4.56
C PRO A 705 29.90 -54.26 -4.31
N GLU A 706 30.46 -53.66 -5.36
CA GLU A 706 31.23 -52.41 -5.25
C GLU A 706 30.32 -51.23 -4.91
N LEU A 707 29.20 -51.11 -5.64
CA LEU A 707 28.20 -50.08 -5.37
C LEU A 707 27.61 -50.22 -3.96
N ALA A 708 27.37 -51.44 -3.49
CA ALA A 708 26.91 -51.70 -2.13
C ALA A 708 27.91 -51.18 -1.09
N ARG A 709 29.21 -51.47 -1.27
CA ARG A 709 30.27 -50.99 -0.38
C ARG A 709 30.39 -49.47 -0.39
N ARG A 710 30.27 -48.83 -1.56
CA ARG A 710 30.28 -47.37 -1.70
C ARG A 710 29.10 -46.70 -0.98
N PHE A 711 27.89 -47.22 -1.15
CA PHE A 711 26.71 -46.68 -0.47
C PHE A 711 26.80 -46.95 1.05
N ALA A 712 27.17 -48.16 1.48
CA ALA A 712 27.33 -48.46 2.89
C ALA A 712 28.40 -47.57 3.56
N ALA A 713 29.48 -47.23 2.84
CA ALA A 713 30.47 -46.25 3.32
C ALA A 713 29.84 -44.87 3.50
N CYS A 714 29.03 -44.39 2.56
CA CYS A 714 28.28 -43.14 2.71
C CYS A 714 27.37 -43.13 3.95
N VAL A 715 26.66 -44.23 4.24
CA VAL A 715 25.82 -44.35 5.44
C VAL A 715 26.66 -44.27 6.72
N ARG A 716 27.82 -44.93 6.74
CA ARG A 716 28.74 -44.91 7.89
C ARG A 716 29.39 -43.54 8.10
N THR A 717 29.85 -42.89 7.04
CA THR A 717 30.36 -41.51 7.12
C THR A 717 29.29 -40.56 7.64
N TRP A 718 28.05 -40.69 7.16
CA TRP A 718 26.95 -39.90 7.68
C TRP A 718 26.70 -40.14 9.18
N ASP A 719 26.70 -41.41 9.62
CA ASP A 719 26.55 -41.77 11.03
C ASP A 719 27.62 -41.11 11.91
N LEU A 720 28.88 -41.25 11.50
CA LEU A 720 30.03 -40.77 12.26
C LEU A 720 30.13 -39.24 12.29
N ASP A 721 29.99 -38.60 11.14
CA ASP A 721 30.39 -37.20 10.98
C ASP A 721 29.21 -36.22 10.93
N VAL A 722 28.03 -36.66 10.51
CA VAL A 722 26.92 -35.77 10.13
C VAL A 722 25.69 -35.92 11.02
N ARG A 723 25.39 -37.13 11.49
CA ARG A 723 24.14 -37.43 12.18
C ARG A 723 23.87 -36.50 13.36
N ALA A 724 24.91 -36.18 14.14
CA ALA A 724 24.79 -35.34 15.33
C ALA A 724 24.73 -33.83 15.03
N SER A 725 25.22 -33.39 13.86
CA SER A 725 25.35 -31.97 13.51
C SER A 725 24.15 -31.36 12.79
N GLY A 726 23.26 -32.19 12.21
CA GLY A 726 22.08 -31.73 11.48
C GLY A 726 22.33 -31.46 9.99
N TYR A 727 21.61 -30.48 9.43
CA TYR A 727 21.71 -30.09 8.02
C TYR A 727 23.02 -29.34 7.71
N PRO A 728 23.49 -29.34 6.45
CA PRO A 728 24.76 -28.71 6.10
C PRO A 728 24.62 -27.19 6.06
N SER A 729 25.74 -26.49 6.23
CA SER A 729 25.83 -25.12 5.73
C SER A 729 25.68 -25.16 4.21
N MET A 730 24.93 -24.22 3.63
CA MET A 730 24.76 -24.15 2.20
C MET A 730 24.87 -22.72 1.69
N SER A 731 25.55 -22.54 0.57
CA SER A 731 25.55 -21.29 -0.18
C SER A 731 25.09 -21.53 -1.61
N VAL A 732 24.32 -20.60 -2.17
CA VAL A 732 23.80 -20.65 -3.53
C VAL A 732 24.39 -19.51 -4.33
N HIS A 733 25.05 -19.86 -5.44
CA HIS A 733 25.76 -18.94 -6.31
C HIS A 733 25.10 -18.93 -7.70
N PRO A 734 25.23 -17.85 -8.49
CA PRO A 734 24.84 -17.85 -9.90
C PRO A 734 25.49 -19.01 -10.68
N ALA A 735 24.78 -19.62 -11.65
CA ALA A 735 25.30 -20.72 -12.48
C ALA A 735 26.67 -20.43 -13.13
N GLY A 736 26.93 -19.18 -13.52
CA GLY A 736 28.20 -18.77 -14.15
C GLY A 736 29.36 -18.51 -13.19
N THR A 737 29.22 -18.78 -11.89
CA THR A 737 30.27 -18.52 -10.89
C THR A 737 31.45 -19.47 -11.12
N PRO A 738 32.70 -19.00 -11.28
CA PRO A 738 33.88 -19.86 -11.46
C PRO A 738 34.22 -20.72 -10.22
N ASP A 739 34.83 -21.89 -10.43
CA ASP A 739 35.19 -22.84 -9.37
C ASP A 739 36.12 -22.25 -8.30
N ASP A 740 37.05 -21.38 -8.68
CA ASP A 740 37.98 -20.72 -7.77
C ASP A 740 37.29 -19.72 -6.81
N ARG A 741 36.06 -19.28 -7.14
CA ARG A 741 35.24 -18.40 -6.29
C ARG A 741 34.25 -19.15 -5.42
N LEU A 742 34.09 -20.46 -5.60
CA LEU A 742 33.23 -21.27 -4.74
C LEU A 742 33.93 -21.65 -3.44
N PRO A 743 33.23 -21.57 -2.28
CA PRO A 743 33.77 -22.08 -1.03
C PRO A 743 34.02 -23.60 -1.10
N PRO A 744 34.84 -24.17 -0.20
CA PRO A 744 34.98 -25.63 -0.09
C PRO A 744 33.65 -26.31 0.25
N GLY A 745 33.35 -27.41 -0.44
CA GLY A 745 32.15 -28.22 -0.20
C GLY A 745 31.78 -29.08 -1.40
N ASP A 746 30.75 -29.90 -1.23
CA ASP A 746 30.16 -30.69 -2.32
C ASP A 746 29.27 -29.76 -3.17
N VAL A 747 29.56 -29.67 -4.47
CA VAL A 747 28.87 -28.75 -5.40
C VAL A 747 27.78 -29.50 -6.16
N LEU A 748 26.56 -28.99 -6.09
CA LEU A 748 25.44 -29.41 -6.94
C LEU A 748 25.20 -28.37 -8.03
N GLU A 749 25.47 -28.78 -9.27
CA GLU A 749 25.19 -27.98 -10.45
C GLU A 749 23.70 -28.01 -10.77
N LYS A 750 23.10 -26.82 -10.92
CA LYS A 750 21.74 -26.63 -11.39
C LYS A 750 21.75 -25.66 -12.58
N PRO A 751 20.70 -25.66 -13.43
CA PRO A 751 20.67 -24.79 -14.62
C PRO A 751 20.86 -23.29 -14.36
N ALA A 752 20.34 -22.77 -13.24
CA ALA A 752 20.38 -21.36 -12.88
C ALA A 752 21.28 -21.04 -11.69
N SER A 753 21.69 -22.06 -10.91
CA SER A 753 22.51 -21.86 -9.72
C SER A 753 23.51 -22.98 -9.45
N ARG A 754 24.52 -22.69 -8.61
CA ARG A 754 25.47 -23.67 -8.07
C ARG A 754 25.29 -23.71 -6.55
N LEU A 755 24.90 -24.85 -5.99
CA LEU A 755 24.71 -25.02 -4.55
C LEU A 755 25.97 -25.66 -3.98
N VAL A 756 26.59 -25.02 -3.00
CA VAL A 756 27.74 -25.58 -2.29
C VAL A 756 27.32 -26.02 -0.90
N LEU A 757 27.40 -27.32 -0.62
CA LEU A 757 27.04 -27.93 0.65
C LEU A 757 28.31 -28.24 1.47
N GLY A 758 28.42 -27.61 2.63
CA GLY A 758 29.48 -27.86 3.60
C GLY A 758 29.05 -28.90 4.63
N TRP A 759 29.38 -30.17 4.38
CA TRP A 759 29.20 -31.24 5.36
C TRP A 759 30.39 -31.34 6.31
N PRO A 760 30.17 -31.56 7.62
CA PRO A 760 31.26 -31.86 8.55
C PRO A 760 32.09 -33.06 8.08
N GLY A 761 33.41 -32.98 8.26
CA GLY A 761 34.35 -34.03 7.85
C GLY A 761 34.72 -34.06 6.36
N ARG A 762 34.07 -33.26 5.49
CA ARG A 762 34.31 -33.28 4.02
C ARG A 762 35.03 -32.04 3.45
N GLY A 763 35.50 -31.12 4.30
CA GLY A 763 35.98 -29.78 3.92
C GLY A 763 37.31 -29.65 3.14
N ALA A 764 37.86 -30.72 2.55
CA ALA A 764 39.07 -30.63 1.72
C ALA A 764 38.72 -30.95 0.26
N ARG A 765 38.99 -30.01 -0.66
CA ARG A 765 38.96 -30.29 -2.10
C ARG A 765 39.86 -31.49 -2.38
N VAL A 766 39.28 -32.64 -2.70
CA VAL A 766 40.00 -33.67 -3.46
C VAL A 766 40.00 -33.16 -4.89
N THR A 767 41.09 -32.51 -5.28
CA THR A 767 41.43 -32.33 -6.70
C THR A 767 41.46 -33.73 -7.32
N GLY A 768 40.61 -33.95 -8.33
CA GLY A 768 40.51 -35.22 -9.04
C GLY A 768 41.83 -35.69 -9.68
N PRO A 769 41.87 -36.93 -10.18
CA PRO A 769 43.09 -37.63 -10.54
C PRO A 769 43.54 -37.19 -11.93
N ASP A 770 44.34 -36.13 -12.02
CA ASP A 770 45.21 -35.85 -13.17
C ASP A 770 46.18 -34.71 -12.79
N ALA A 771 47.23 -35.06 -12.05
CA ALA A 771 48.44 -34.26 -11.96
C ALA A 771 49.63 -35.20 -12.19
N PRO A 772 50.50 -34.93 -13.18
CA PRO A 772 51.61 -35.82 -13.50
C PRO A 772 52.58 -35.88 -12.32
N ALA A 773 53.13 -37.06 -12.08
CA ALA A 773 54.12 -37.31 -11.04
C ALA A 773 55.33 -36.37 -11.20
N GLU A 774 55.39 -35.33 -10.36
CA GLU A 774 56.63 -34.57 -10.22
C GLU A 774 57.69 -35.49 -9.61
N THR A 775 58.74 -35.69 -10.40
CA THR A 775 59.88 -36.52 -10.07
C THR A 775 60.67 -35.83 -8.96
N VAL A 776 60.71 -36.46 -7.79
CA VAL A 776 61.57 -36.04 -6.68
C VAL A 776 63.03 -36.18 -7.12
N VAL A 777 63.68 -35.07 -7.45
CA VAL A 777 65.13 -35.00 -7.56
C VAL A 777 65.69 -34.77 -6.16
N ALA A 778 66.43 -35.76 -5.66
CA ALA A 778 67.17 -35.70 -4.43
C ALA A 778 68.27 -34.60 -4.52
N GLY A 779 68.15 -33.57 -3.68
CA GLY A 779 69.22 -32.62 -3.40
C GLY A 779 69.88 -32.96 -2.07
N GLN A 780 71.10 -33.49 -2.15
CA GLN A 780 71.99 -33.78 -1.04
C GLN A 780 72.44 -32.51 -0.31
N SER A 781 72.71 -32.69 0.99
CA SER A 781 73.38 -31.78 1.91
C SER A 781 74.67 -31.17 1.34
N THR A 782 74.78 -29.84 1.38
CA THR A 782 75.77 -29.03 2.13
C THR A 782 75.56 -27.56 1.85
#